data_AF-A0A944WC39-F1
#
_entry.id   AF-A0A944WC39-F1
#
_cell.length_a   1.000
_cell.length_b   1.000
_cell.length_c   1.000
_cell.angle_alpha   90.00
_cell.angle_beta   90.00
_cell.angle_gamma   90.00
#
_symmetry.space_group_name_H-M   'P 1'
#
loop_
_entity.id
_entity.type
_entity.pdbx_description
1 polymer ?
#
loop_
_entity_poly.entity_id
_entity_poly.type
_entity_poly.pdbx_seq_one_letter_code
_entity_poly.pdbx_strand_id
1 'polypeptide(L)'
;MRIAGLLGFCFLGGFVLVATIAGCSPSETSNPELPPANTTTDSTETNETTVTDIAVVEGEPQDTVDTVAPAGPESLFAFKLDDKGNPIIDGGDWAQWGGTSYRNNTPEATGIPIDWSVGRLNRDTGVWANQKNIKWVSPVGSQTYGNPVVSGGKVLVGTNNSGGYLARYSAKTDLGVLLCFDEKTGEFLWQHSSEKLSTGRVHDWPLQGICSASYVEGDRVWFVSSRGKVVCVDLDGYYDGTDDGEIVGERARLADIRSNEDVAVDTVAPAAKALDAGTVDDVVRVAVAKAGFELPAEAVVSTDIPGKKWTIVAQVDGNERTMIAQIIGPKLSLFKVVTSADKTEADTMWEYNMMAELEVSQHNMCNCSITALGDILFVNTSNGLDESHLNLPSPDAPSFIAMDKNTGEVLWKDGSPAAQILHGQWSSPTVALLDGVAQVIFAGGDGWVYSFKANGGVDGAGELLWKFDANPKTSKWILGGRGTRNNLIATPVVYDGKVYIAVGQDPEHGEGVGHLWCIDANKRGDVSPELAVNVATGETIAHQRLQAVVEEDGQVARDNPNSAVIWHYSDVDRNDDGDIGFEEQMHRSCGTVAIKNDLLYISDFSGLLHCLNAQTGEVYFTYDMFAAAWGSPLIVDGHVFIGDEDGDIAIFDLAADATDPIKEINMGNSIYSTPIIANGTLFIANKTHLFAIEASESE
;
A
#
# COMPACT_ATOMS: atom_id res chain seq x y z
N MET A 1 22.05 -38.07 -7.84
CA MET A 1 21.22 -38.07 -9.06
C MET A 1 19.78 -37.80 -8.63
N ARG A 2 19.44 -36.52 -8.43
CA ARG A 2 18.12 -36.03 -8.04
C ARG A 2 17.64 -35.11 -9.16
N ILE A 3 16.40 -35.34 -9.60
CA ILE A 3 15.77 -34.68 -10.74
C ILE A 3 15.33 -33.29 -10.29
N ALA A 4 15.93 -32.26 -10.89
CA ALA A 4 15.49 -30.87 -10.78
C ALA A 4 14.22 -30.67 -11.63
N GLY A 5 13.16 -30.15 -11.03
CA GLY A 5 11.94 -29.76 -11.73
C GLY A 5 12.05 -28.32 -12.21
N LEU A 6 12.43 -28.12 -13.47
CA LEU A 6 12.22 -26.85 -14.18
C LEU A 6 10.74 -26.74 -14.58
N LEU A 7 10.03 -25.75 -14.04
CA LEU A 7 8.76 -25.30 -14.60
C LEU A 7 9.05 -24.29 -15.72
N GLY A 8 9.04 -24.77 -16.96
CA GLY A 8 9.14 -23.93 -18.15
C GLY A 8 7.79 -23.29 -18.51
N PHE A 9 7.79 -21.97 -18.65
CA PHE A 9 6.68 -21.19 -19.20
C PHE A 9 6.55 -21.42 -20.72
N CYS A 10 5.40 -21.87 -21.17
CA CYS A 10 5.08 -22.03 -22.59
C CYS A 10 4.45 -20.75 -23.17
N PHE A 11 5.19 -20.05 -24.03
CA PHE A 11 4.61 -19.13 -25.02
C PHE A 11 3.96 -19.95 -26.15
N LEU A 12 2.65 -19.84 -26.34
CA LEU A 12 1.98 -20.25 -27.58
C LEU A 12 1.65 -19.01 -28.42
N GLY A 13 2.38 -18.84 -29.52
CA GLY A 13 2.07 -17.86 -30.55
C GLY A 13 0.82 -18.26 -31.33
N GLY A 14 -0.19 -17.38 -31.30
CA GLY A 14 -1.38 -17.46 -32.15
C GLY A 14 -1.33 -16.42 -33.26
N PHE A 15 -1.19 -16.88 -34.51
CA PHE A 15 -1.46 -16.08 -35.71
C PHE A 15 -2.94 -15.71 -35.75
N VAL A 16 -3.27 -14.41 -35.79
CA VAL A 16 -4.63 -13.93 -36.07
C VAL A 16 -4.69 -13.36 -37.48
N LEU A 17 -5.56 -13.97 -38.29
CA LEU A 17 -5.93 -13.56 -39.64
C LEU A 17 -6.86 -12.33 -39.55
N VAL A 18 -6.43 -11.19 -40.08
CA VAL A 18 -7.26 -9.97 -40.17
C VAL A 18 -8.26 -10.13 -41.32
N ALA A 19 -9.55 -10.22 -40.99
CA ALA A 19 -10.63 -10.04 -41.94
C ALA A 19 -11.12 -8.59 -41.88
N THR A 20 -10.90 -7.84 -42.95
CA THR A 20 -11.43 -6.50 -43.17
C THR A 20 -12.93 -6.57 -43.46
N ILE A 21 -13.73 -5.80 -42.72
CA ILE A 21 -15.10 -5.46 -43.12
C ILE A 21 -15.15 -3.96 -43.30
N ALA A 22 -15.43 -3.55 -44.54
CA ALA A 22 -15.58 -2.16 -44.94
C ALA A 22 -17.05 -1.74 -44.90
N GLY A 23 -17.29 -0.49 -44.49
CA GLY A 23 -18.38 0.34 -45.01
C GLY A 23 -19.50 0.69 -44.03
N CYS A 24 -19.52 1.95 -43.57
CA CYS A 24 -20.65 2.87 -43.76
C CYS A 24 -20.23 4.31 -43.41
N SER A 25 -20.53 5.24 -44.33
CA SER A 25 -20.19 6.67 -44.33
C SER A 25 -21.07 7.51 -43.38
N PRO A 26 -20.72 8.78 -43.09
CA PRO A 26 -21.22 9.54 -41.95
C PRO A 26 -22.49 10.34 -42.25
N SER A 27 -23.28 10.63 -41.22
CA SER A 27 -24.33 11.65 -41.25
C SER A 27 -24.02 12.75 -40.23
N GLU A 28 -23.92 13.97 -40.75
CA GLU A 28 -23.87 15.25 -40.02
C GLU A 28 -25.07 15.39 -39.06
N THR A 29 -24.85 15.97 -37.88
CA THR A 29 -25.80 16.93 -37.29
C THR A 29 -25.08 17.88 -36.34
N SER A 30 -25.62 19.09 -36.29
CA SER A 30 -25.08 20.37 -35.86
C SER A 30 -25.04 20.61 -34.35
N ASN A 31 -24.02 21.36 -33.95
CA ASN A 31 -23.84 22.00 -32.64
C ASN A 31 -24.88 23.11 -32.38
N PRO A 32 -25.28 23.36 -31.12
CA PRO A 32 -25.69 24.69 -30.70
C PRO A 32 -24.74 25.29 -29.64
N GLU A 33 -24.32 26.53 -29.91
CA GLU A 33 -23.51 27.41 -29.06
C GLU A 33 -24.21 27.78 -27.74
N LEU A 34 -23.41 27.92 -26.68
CA LEU A 34 -23.79 28.54 -25.40
C LEU A 34 -23.55 30.06 -25.45
N PRO A 35 -24.44 30.90 -24.88
CA PRO A 35 -24.22 32.35 -24.83
C PRO A 35 -23.39 32.78 -23.59
N PRO A 36 -22.68 33.92 -23.66
CA PRO A 36 -21.75 34.38 -22.63
C PRO A 36 -22.42 35.16 -21.48
N ALA A 37 -21.71 35.19 -20.35
CA ALA A 37 -22.06 35.85 -19.10
C ALA A 37 -22.08 37.38 -19.20
N ASN A 38 -23.07 38.00 -18.53
CA ASN A 38 -23.19 39.45 -18.36
C ASN A 38 -22.55 39.90 -17.03
N THR A 39 -21.76 40.96 -17.13
CA THR A 39 -21.23 41.79 -16.04
C THR A 39 -22.22 42.91 -15.67
N THR A 40 -22.24 43.35 -14.40
CA THR A 40 -22.47 44.74 -13.90
C THR A 40 -22.54 44.71 -12.35
N THR A 41 -21.53 45.25 -11.64
CA THR A 41 -21.39 46.60 -11.01
C THR A 41 -22.15 46.86 -9.71
N ASP A 42 -21.35 47.06 -8.66
CA ASP A 42 -21.31 48.22 -7.73
C ASP A 42 -22.42 48.43 -6.67
N SER A 43 -22.02 48.47 -5.39
CA SER A 43 -22.19 49.63 -4.50
C SER A 43 -21.82 49.32 -3.05
N THR A 44 -20.99 50.18 -2.49
CA THR A 44 -20.69 50.39 -1.07
C THR A 44 -21.85 51.07 -0.34
N GLU A 45 -22.13 50.68 0.90
CA GLU A 45 -22.75 51.59 1.87
C GLU A 45 -22.17 51.39 3.28
N THR A 46 -21.68 52.51 3.79
CA THR A 46 -21.17 52.78 5.14
C THR A 46 -22.30 53.02 6.14
N ASN A 47 -22.11 52.69 7.41
CA ASN A 47 -22.77 53.41 8.50
C ASN A 47 -21.89 53.48 9.75
N GLU A 48 -21.43 54.70 10.05
CA GLU A 48 -20.92 55.13 11.35
C GLU A 48 -22.09 55.47 12.28
N THR A 49 -21.97 55.21 13.58
CA THR A 49 -22.69 55.99 14.60
C THR A 49 -21.91 56.06 15.92
N THR A 50 -21.24 57.21 16.09
CA THR A 50 -20.96 58.02 17.29
C THR A 50 -20.71 57.41 18.68
N VAL A 51 -19.56 57.85 19.21
CA VAL A 51 -19.01 57.80 20.58
C VAL A 51 -19.78 58.68 21.57
N THR A 52 -19.85 58.28 22.84
CA THR A 52 -19.83 59.20 24.00
C THR A 52 -18.98 58.66 25.15
N ASP A 53 -18.21 59.56 25.77
CA ASP A 53 -17.12 59.39 26.73
C ASP A 53 -17.47 58.74 28.08
N ILE A 54 -16.46 58.24 28.81
CA ILE A 54 -16.03 58.76 30.13
C ILE A 54 -14.83 57.98 30.73
N ALA A 55 -13.87 58.78 31.21
CA ALA A 55 -12.86 58.58 32.27
C ALA A 55 -11.74 57.53 32.12
N VAL A 56 -10.53 58.08 31.97
CA VAL A 56 -9.26 57.46 32.32
C VAL A 56 -9.18 57.30 33.85
N VAL A 57 -8.99 56.07 34.31
CA VAL A 57 -8.46 55.75 35.65
C VAL A 57 -7.25 54.85 35.43
N GLU A 58 -6.09 55.31 35.91
CA GLU A 58 -4.84 54.56 35.91
C GLU A 58 -4.99 53.29 36.75
N GLY A 59 -4.72 52.15 36.11
CA GLY A 59 -4.52 50.86 36.75
C GLY A 59 -3.61 50.04 35.84
N GLU A 60 -2.45 49.61 36.36
CA GLU A 60 -1.52 48.75 35.65
C GLU A 60 -2.22 47.45 35.19
N PRO A 61 -2.16 47.06 33.91
CA PRO A 61 -2.45 45.70 33.51
C PRO A 61 -1.14 44.91 33.53
N GLN A 62 -0.98 44.08 34.57
CA GLN A 62 -0.34 42.78 34.38
C GLN A 62 -1.19 42.02 33.37
N ASP A 63 -0.71 41.90 32.14
CA ASP A 63 -1.10 40.84 31.21
C ASP A 63 0.08 40.63 30.26
N THR A 64 1.04 39.81 30.69
CA THR A 64 1.86 39.06 29.74
C THR A 64 0.93 38.01 29.14
N VAL A 65 0.22 38.37 28.08
CA VAL A 65 -0.28 37.38 27.14
C VAL A 65 0.97 36.78 26.50
N ASP A 66 1.40 35.62 27.02
CA ASP A 66 2.33 34.76 26.31
C ASP A 66 1.67 34.42 24.98
N THR A 67 1.99 35.20 23.95
CA THR A 67 1.70 34.85 22.57
C THR A 67 2.55 33.61 22.29
N VAL A 68 1.97 32.43 22.51
CA VAL A 68 2.55 31.16 22.06
C VAL A 68 2.79 31.34 20.57
N ALA A 69 4.07 31.33 20.16
CA ALA A 69 4.43 31.36 18.76
C ALA A 69 3.65 30.23 18.05
N PRO A 70 3.13 30.47 16.83
CA PRO A 70 2.43 29.41 16.10
C PRO A 70 3.32 28.17 16.07
N ALA A 71 2.75 27.03 16.46
CA ALA A 71 3.49 25.78 16.52
C ALA A 71 4.07 25.46 15.12
N GLY A 72 5.36 25.15 15.05
CA GLY A 72 6.01 24.84 13.77
C GLY A 72 5.57 23.48 13.22
N PRO A 73 6.03 23.11 12.01
CA PRO A 73 5.68 21.85 11.35
C PRO A 73 5.96 20.59 12.20
N GLU A 74 6.91 20.68 13.15
CA GLU A 74 7.22 19.63 14.12
C GLU A 74 6.01 19.21 14.97
N SER A 75 5.05 20.11 15.21
CA SER A 75 3.85 19.84 16.00
C SER A 75 2.83 18.95 15.29
N LEU A 76 2.99 18.73 13.99
CA LEU A 76 2.09 17.89 13.18
C LEU A 76 2.45 16.40 13.24
N PHE A 77 3.61 16.05 13.82
CA PHE A 77 4.04 14.67 13.97
C PHE A 77 3.49 14.07 15.27
N ALA A 78 2.99 12.84 15.19
CA ALA A 78 2.42 12.12 16.34
C ALA A 78 3.47 11.51 17.28
N PHE A 79 4.77 11.77 17.04
CA PHE A 79 5.89 11.22 17.79
C PHE A 79 6.94 12.30 18.05
N LYS A 80 7.83 12.02 19.00
CA LYS A 80 8.95 12.91 19.35
C LYS A 80 10.17 12.57 18.52
N LEU A 81 11.02 13.58 18.31
CA LEU A 81 12.33 13.42 17.71
C LEU A 81 13.42 13.45 18.78
N ASP A 82 14.50 12.69 18.57
CA ASP A 82 15.74 12.77 19.34
C ASP A 82 16.60 13.99 18.91
N ASP A 83 17.77 14.15 19.54
CA ASP A 83 18.69 15.26 19.25
C ASP A 83 19.28 15.22 17.83
N LYS A 84 19.19 14.08 17.13
CA LYS A 84 19.60 13.89 15.73
C LYS A 84 18.42 14.03 14.75
N GLY A 85 17.21 14.31 15.25
CA GLY A 85 16.01 14.42 14.42
C GLY A 85 15.40 13.07 14.00
N ASN A 86 15.77 11.97 14.66
CA ASN A 86 15.15 10.66 14.43
C ASN A 86 13.92 10.47 15.32
N PRO A 87 12.89 9.74 14.87
CA PRO A 87 11.77 9.38 15.72
C PRO A 87 12.22 8.54 16.91
N ILE A 88 11.69 8.84 18.09
CA ILE A 88 11.75 7.96 19.25
C ILE A 88 10.59 6.97 19.11
N ILE A 89 10.90 5.72 18.77
CA ILE A 89 9.90 4.68 18.50
C ILE A 89 9.75 3.79 19.72
N ASP A 90 8.78 4.11 20.57
CA ASP A 90 8.45 3.28 21.72
C ASP A 90 7.94 1.89 21.26
N GLY A 91 8.27 0.81 21.97
CA GLY A 91 7.82 -0.56 21.64
C GLY A 91 6.35 -0.86 21.91
N GLY A 92 5.49 0.16 21.89
CA GLY A 92 4.03 0.05 22.06
C GLY A 92 3.34 -0.35 20.76
N ASP A 93 2.23 0.31 20.46
CA ASP A 93 1.49 0.12 19.21
C ASP A 93 2.38 0.39 17.97
N TRP A 94 2.20 -0.43 16.95
CA TRP A 94 2.89 -0.35 15.66
C TRP A 94 1.88 0.01 14.57
N ALA A 95 1.42 1.27 14.61
CA ALA A 95 0.23 1.73 13.90
C ALA A 95 0.41 1.94 12.38
N GLN A 96 1.61 1.75 11.83
CA GLN A 96 1.89 1.93 10.40
C GLN A 96 3.15 1.20 9.95
N TRP A 97 3.32 1.05 8.63
CA TRP A 97 4.57 0.53 8.06
C TRP A 97 5.79 1.37 8.49
N GLY A 98 6.80 0.70 9.06
CA GLY A 98 8.00 1.30 9.62
C GLY A 98 7.79 2.03 10.97
N GLY A 99 6.62 1.88 11.60
CA GLY A 99 6.30 2.39 12.94
C GLY A 99 6.01 3.89 13.00
N THR A 100 6.68 4.66 12.14
CA THR A 100 6.51 6.11 12.00
C THR A 100 6.54 6.50 10.54
N SER A 101 6.19 7.76 10.24
CA SER A 101 6.23 8.29 8.89
C SER A 101 7.65 8.36 8.28
N TYR A 102 8.72 8.16 9.08
CA TYR A 102 10.11 8.07 8.63
C TYR A 102 10.49 6.69 8.07
N ARG A 103 9.62 5.69 8.29
CA ARG A 103 9.70 4.33 7.71
C ARG A 103 10.88 3.46 8.18
N ASN A 104 11.59 3.85 9.24
CA ASN A 104 12.73 3.10 9.78
C ASN A 104 12.28 2.03 10.79
N ASN A 105 12.26 0.75 10.39
CA ASN A 105 11.73 -0.38 11.19
C ASN A 105 12.61 -0.76 12.41
N THR A 106 12.59 0.08 13.44
CA THR A 106 13.52 0.02 14.57
C THR A 106 12.86 0.27 15.94
N PRO A 107 11.81 -0.48 16.33
CA PRO A 107 11.15 -0.30 17.62
C PRO A 107 12.11 -0.45 18.81
N GLU A 108 11.86 0.29 19.88
CA GLU A 108 12.50 0.04 21.18
C GLU A 108 11.71 -0.98 21.99
N ALA A 109 12.19 -2.22 22.03
CA ALA A 109 11.65 -3.28 22.88
C ALA A 109 12.78 -4.18 23.41
N THR A 110 12.50 -4.89 24.50
CA THR A 110 13.45 -5.79 25.17
C THR A 110 12.78 -7.11 25.52
N GLY A 111 13.56 -8.19 25.60
CA GLY A 111 13.05 -9.53 25.87
C GLY A 111 12.38 -10.17 24.66
N ILE A 112 12.76 -9.73 23.45
CA ILE A 112 12.23 -10.27 22.21
C ILE A 112 12.81 -11.66 21.99
N PRO A 113 11.98 -12.69 21.77
CA PRO A 113 12.46 -14.06 21.64
C PRO A 113 13.32 -14.22 20.37
N ILE A 114 14.51 -14.81 20.53
CA ILE A 114 15.41 -15.22 19.43
C ILE A 114 15.43 -16.75 19.22
N ASP A 115 14.58 -17.49 19.94
CA ASP A 115 14.47 -18.94 19.85
C ASP A 115 13.02 -19.38 20.02
N TRP A 116 12.41 -19.88 18.95
CA TRP A 116 11.04 -20.40 18.94
C TRP A 116 10.92 -21.59 17.98
N SER A 117 9.76 -22.24 17.99
CA SER A 117 9.41 -23.26 17.01
C SER A 117 7.93 -23.20 16.69
N VAL A 118 7.60 -23.09 15.39
CA VAL A 118 6.21 -23.11 14.92
C VAL A 118 5.53 -24.46 15.15
N GLY A 119 6.29 -25.52 15.45
CA GLY A 119 5.76 -26.87 15.64
C GLY A 119 5.28 -27.50 14.33
N ARG A 120 4.35 -28.46 14.43
CA ARG A 120 3.80 -29.20 13.29
C ARG A 120 2.30 -28.94 13.14
N LEU A 121 1.90 -28.40 11.99
CA LEU A 121 0.50 -28.27 11.60
C LEU A 121 -0.03 -29.60 11.05
N ASN A 122 -1.12 -30.11 11.62
CA ASN A 122 -1.92 -31.16 11.01
C ASN A 122 -2.91 -30.52 10.01
N ARG A 123 -2.58 -30.61 8.72
CA ARG A 123 -3.37 -30.00 7.63
C ARG A 123 -4.81 -30.49 7.51
N ASP A 124 -5.13 -31.69 8.03
CA ASP A 124 -6.49 -32.22 7.99
C ASP A 124 -7.37 -31.61 9.09
N THR A 125 -6.75 -31.17 10.20
CA THR A 125 -7.46 -30.69 11.39
C THR A 125 -7.25 -29.20 11.69
N GLY A 126 -6.23 -28.58 11.10
CA GLY A 126 -5.81 -27.22 11.42
C GLY A 126 -5.07 -27.09 12.78
N VAL A 127 -4.88 -28.19 13.52
CA VAL A 127 -4.31 -28.16 14.86
C VAL A 127 -2.78 -28.19 14.80
N TRP A 128 -2.16 -27.29 15.57
CA TRP A 128 -0.72 -27.22 15.78
C TRP A 128 -0.28 -28.07 16.97
N ALA A 129 0.92 -28.65 16.90
CA ALA A 129 1.53 -29.43 17.98
C ALA A 129 3.02 -29.11 18.13
N ASN A 130 3.56 -29.25 19.35
CA ASN A 130 4.98 -29.05 19.68
C ASN A 130 5.49 -27.62 19.38
N GLN A 131 4.64 -26.61 19.59
CA GLN A 131 5.05 -25.21 19.51
C GLN A 131 5.92 -24.81 20.70
N LYS A 132 6.84 -23.87 20.47
CA LYS A 132 7.66 -23.23 21.50
C LYS A 132 7.63 -21.73 21.27
N ASN A 133 7.37 -20.95 22.33
CA ASN A 133 7.35 -19.48 22.29
C ASN A 133 6.38 -18.90 21.24
N ILE A 134 5.34 -19.66 20.88
CA ILE A 134 4.23 -19.18 20.04
C ILE A 134 3.08 -18.85 20.97
N LYS A 135 2.67 -17.58 20.98
CA LYS A 135 1.52 -17.10 21.75
C LYS A 135 0.21 -17.57 21.10
N TRP A 136 0.08 -17.32 19.81
CA TRP A 136 -1.02 -17.79 18.98
C TRP A 136 -0.62 -17.80 17.50
N VAL A 137 -1.43 -18.50 16.68
CA VAL A 137 -1.30 -18.54 15.22
C VAL A 137 -2.68 -18.45 14.60
N SER A 138 -2.84 -17.57 13.62
CA SER A 138 -4.11 -17.38 12.91
C SER A 138 -3.91 -17.56 11.40
N PRO A 139 -4.80 -18.30 10.71
CA PRO A 139 -4.70 -18.43 9.26
C PRO A 139 -5.00 -17.09 8.58
N VAL A 140 -4.29 -16.79 7.51
CA VAL A 140 -4.58 -15.64 6.64
C VAL A 140 -4.94 -16.17 5.25
N GLY A 141 -4.75 -15.37 4.20
CA GLY A 141 -4.94 -15.82 2.83
C GLY A 141 -3.92 -16.88 2.38
N SER A 142 -3.92 -17.17 1.09
CA SER A 142 -2.96 -18.09 0.46
C SER A 142 -1.75 -17.37 -0.13
N GLN A 143 -1.79 -16.04 -0.15
CA GLN A 143 -0.77 -15.13 -0.66
C GLN A 143 -0.81 -13.87 0.22
N THR A 144 0.19 -13.71 1.08
CA THR A 144 0.26 -12.61 2.05
C THR A 144 1.56 -11.85 1.85
N TYR A 145 1.42 -10.56 1.54
CA TYR A 145 2.51 -9.61 1.32
C TYR A 145 2.35 -8.35 2.17
N GLY A 146 1.12 -8.08 2.66
CA GLY A 146 0.87 -6.95 3.54
C GLY A 146 1.62 -7.11 4.86
N ASN A 147 2.25 -6.03 5.32
CA ASN A 147 2.91 -6.01 6.61
C ASN A 147 1.84 -5.91 7.72
N PRO A 148 1.96 -6.68 8.81
CA PRO A 148 1.08 -6.53 9.96
C PRO A 148 1.19 -5.13 10.59
N VAL A 149 0.07 -4.63 11.09
CA VAL A 149 -0.04 -3.37 11.84
C VAL A 149 -0.78 -3.68 13.13
N VAL A 150 -0.32 -3.13 14.25
CA VAL A 150 -0.88 -3.43 15.57
C VAL A 150 -1.23 -2.14 16.26
N SER A 151 -2.50 -1.95 16.62
CA SER A 151 -2.92 -0.81 17.43
C SER A 151 -4.25 -1.06 18.11
N GLY A 152 -4.45 -0.45 19.29
CA GLY A 152 -5.73 -0.50 20.00
C GLY A 152 -6.15 -1.92 20.40
N GLY A 153 -5.20 -2.82 20.66
CA GLY A 153 -5.48 -4.22 20.97
C GLY A 153 -5.81 -5.08 19.74
N LYS A 154 -5.58 -4.58 18.53
CA LYS A 154 -5.91 -5.26 17.26
C LYS A 154 -4.67 -5.47 16.40
N VAL A 155 -4.69 -6.55 15.61
CA VAL A 155 -3.68 -6.84 14.59
C VAL A 155 -4.36 -6.87 13.22
N LEU A 156 -3.91 -5.99 12.33
CA LEU A 156 -4.42 -5.81 10.98
C LEU A 156 -3.43 -6.39 9.97
N VAL A 157 -3.91 -7.16 8.99
CA VAL A 157 -3.07 -7.70 7.91
C VAL A 157 -3.81 -7.78 6.59
N GLY A 158 -3.21 -7.17 5.56
CA GLY A 158 -3.68 -7.26 4.18
C GLY A 158 -3.30 -8.60 3.55
N THR A 159 -4.28 -9.29 2.95
CA THR A 159 -4.08 -10.61 2.33
C THR A 159 -5.20 -10.90 1.31
N ASN A 160 -5.28 -12.14 0.81
CA ASN A 160 -6.40 -12.63 0.00
C ASN A 160 -7.43 -13.41 0.85
N ASN A 161 -8.60 -13.68 0.28
CA ASN A 161 -9.70 -14.32 1.04
C ASN A 161 -9.55 -15.84 1.28
N SER A 162 -8.41 -16.47 1.00
CA SER A 162 -8.29 -17.92 1.21
C SER A 162 -8.40 -18.38 2.68
N GLY A 163 -8.35 -17.45 3.65
CA GLY A 163 -8.72 -17.73 5.05
C GLY A 163 -10.22 -18.03 5.23
N GLY A 164 -11.08 -17.48 4.37
CA GLY A 164 -12.51 -17.82 4.31
C GLY A 164 -13.32 -17.47 5.57
N TYR A 165 -13.03 -16.33 6.21
CA TYR A 165 -13.63 -15.93 7.49
C TYR A 165 -15.12 -15.57 7.39
N LEU A 166 -15.56 -15.03 6.25
CA LEU A 166 -16.94 -14.60 6.05
C LEU A 166 -17.75 -15.68 5.33
N ALA A 167 -18.87 -16.11 5.92
CA ALA A 167 -19.71 -17.18 5.37
C ALA A 167 -20.15 -16.94 3.91
N ARG A 168 -20.39 -15.68 3.53
CA ARG A 168 -20.77 -15.29 2.16
C ARG A 168 -19.64 -15.44 1.13
N TYR A 169 -18.39 -15.49 1.58
CA TYR A 169 -17.22 -15.62 0.74
C TYR A 169 -16.43 -16.87 1.11
N SER A 170 -16.73 -17.96 0.41
CA SER A 170 -15.93 -19.18 0.51
C SER A 170 -14.44 -18.88 0.31
N ALA A 171 -13.55 -19.68 0.92
CA ALA A 171 -12.10 -19.57 0.75
C ALA A 171 -11.60 -19.65 -0.71
N LYS A 172 -12.45 -20.10 -1.64
CA LYS A 172 -12.14 -20.16 -3.09
C LYS A 172 -12.53 -18.89 -3.85
N THR A 173 -13.29 -18.00 -3.22
CA THR A 173 -13.64 -16.70 -3.80
C THR A 173 -12.41 -15.81 -3.74
N ASP A 174 -11.91 -15.41 -4.90
CA ASP A 174 -10.75 -14.54 -5.01
C ASP A 174 -11.14 -13.08 -4.70
N LEU A 175 -10.54 -12.50 -3.67
CA LEU A 175 -10.78 -11.14 -3.16
C LEU A 175 -9.48 -10.61 -2.54
N GLY A 176 -9.29 -9.30 -2.56
CA GLY A 176 -8.40 -8.63 -1.62
C GLY A 176 -9.12 -8.41 -0.30
N VAL A 177 -8.48 -8.67 0.84
CA VAL A 177 -9.08 -8.51 2.17
C VAL A 177 -8.11 -7.85 3.14
N LEU A 178 -8.66 -7.08 4.08
CA LEU A 178 -7.97 -6.65 5.28
C LEU A 178 -8.60 -7.41 6.44
N LEU A 179 -7.79 -8.20 7.15
CA LEU A 179 -8.24 -8.98 8.30
C LEU A 179 -7.86 -8.25 9.58
N CYS A 180 -8.78 -8.24 10.56
CA CYS A 180 -8.55 -7.75 11.90
C CYS A 180 -8.65 -8.91 12.91
N PHE A 181 -7.65 -9.02 13.77
CA PHE A 181 -7.58 -10.01 14.84
C PHE A 181 -7.44 -9.32 16.20
N ASP A 182 -7.95 -9.94 17.24
CA ASP A 182 -7.63 -9.56 18.62
C ASP A 182 -6.15 -9.85 18.89
N GLU A 183 -5.41 -8.85 19.37
CA GLU A 183 -3.95 -8.94 19.58
C GLU A 183 -3.55 -9.98 20.63
N LYS A 184 -4.39 -10.18 21.64
CA LYS A 184 -4.05 -11.08 22.77
C LYS A 184 -4.27 -12.53 22.40
N THR A 185 -5.31 -12.82 21.62
CA THR A 185 -5.81 -14.18 21.39
C THR A 185 -5.61 -14.67 19.96
N GLY A 186 -5.41 -13.76 19.00
CA GLY A 186 -5.43 -14.07 17.57
C GLY A 186 -6.84 -14.38 17.03
N GLU A 187 -7.89 -14.16 17.82
CA GLU A 187 -9.26 -14.40 17.39
C GLU A 187 -9.64 -13.43 16.27
N PHE A 188 -10.26 -13.95 15.21
CA PHE A 188 -10.78 -13.14 14.11
C PHE A 188 -11.91 -12.25 14.60
N LEU A 189 -11.84 -10.96 14.28
CA LEU A 189 -12.85 -9.99 14.65
C LEU A 189 -13.70 -9.60 13.44
N TRP A 190 -13.10 -8.94 12.46
CA TRP A 190 -13.78 -8.45 11.27
C TRP A 190 -12.89 -8.47 10.02
N GLN A 191 -13.53 -8.40 8.86
CA GLN A 191 -12.87 -8.38 7.56
C GLN A 191 -13.47 -7.30 6.64
N HIS A 192 -12.62 -6.44 6.06
CA HIS A 192 -12.97 -5.69 4.86
C HIS A 192 -12.77 -6.56 3.63
N SER A 193 -13.69 -6.51 2.67
CA SER A 193 -13.65 -7.36 1.46
C SER A 193 -13.74 -6.55 0.17
N SER A 194 -12.70 -6.66 -0.66
CA SER A 194 -12.62 -6.05 -1.98
C SER A 194 -12.78 -7.09 -3.09
N GLU A 195 -13.94 -7.07 -3.77
CA GLU A 195 -14.18 -7.91 -4.96
C GLU A 195 -13.21 -7.55 -6.08
N LYS A 196 -12.72 -8.57 -6.81
CA LYS A 196 -11.79 -8.38 -7.91
C LYS A 196 -12.35 -7.48 -9.02
N LEU A 197 -11.48 -6.68 -9.65
CA LEU A 197 -11.85 -5.90 -10.82
C LEU A 197 -12.23 -6.80 -12.01
N SER A 198 -13.31 -6.46 -12.70
CA SER A 198 -13.80 -7.25 -13.86
C SER A 198 -12.85 -7.24 -15.06
N THR A 199 -11.93 -6.28 -15.09
CA THR A 199 -10.86 -6.17 -16.10
C THR A 199 -9.78 -7.26 -15.94
N GLY A 200 -9.76 -7.96 -14.80
CA GLY A 200 -8.86 -9.08 -14.56
C GLY A 200 -7.40 -8.67 -14.35
N ARG A 201 -6.48 -9.53 -14.82
CA ARG A 201 -5.07 -9.57 -14.41
C ARG A 201 -4.33 -8.25 -14.52
N VAL A 202 -4.64 -7.45 -15.55
CA VAL A 202 -3.97 -6.18 -15.84
C VAL A 202 -4.04 -5.20 -14.68
N HIS A 203 -5.19 -5.14 -14.02
CA HIS A 203 -5.44 -4.20 -12.94
C HIS A 203 -5.52 -4.90 -11.58
N ASP A 204 -5.86 -6.18 -11.53
CA ASP A 204 -6.07 -6.91 -10.28
C ASP A 204 -5.62 -8.36 -10.42
N TRP A 205 -4.38 -8.62 -9.99
CA TRP A 205 -3.72 -9.91 -10.20
C TRP A 205 -4.44 -11.03 -9.45
N PRO A 206 -4.65 -12.22 -10.08
CA PRO A 206 -5.38 -13.31 -9.46
C PRO A 206 -4.69 -13.80 -8.19
N LEU A 207 -5.49 -14.11 -7.16
CA LEU A 207 -5.04 -14.54 -5.84
C LEU A 207 -4.19 -13.51 -5.09
N GLN A 208 -3.91 -12.34 -5.66
CA GLN A 208 -3.19 -11.30 -4.94
C GLN A 208 -4.14 -10.60 -3.95
N GLY A 209 -3.67 -10.38 -2.73
CA GLY A 209 -4.46 -9.78 -1.67
C GLY A 209 -4.51 -8.26 -1.70
N ILE A 210 -4.80 -7.66 -0.54
CA ILE A 210 -4.39 -6.29 -0.24
C ILE A 210 -2.92 -6.36 0.23
N CYS A 211 -2.02 -5.61 -0.41
CA CYS A 211 -0.60 -5.55 -0.02
C CYS A 211 -0.24 -4.29 0.78
N SER A 212 -1.13 -3.30 0.81
CA SER A 212 -0.98 -2.08 1.60
C SER A 212 -0.99 -2.44 3.09
N ALA A 213 0.02 -2.01 3.83
CA ALA A 213 -0.08 -1.95 5.29
C ALA A 213 -0.98 -0.78 5.67
N SER A 214 -1.88 -1.00 6.62
CA SER A 214 -2.78 0.05 7.09
C SER A 214 -2.04 1.12 7.88
N TYR A 215 -2.66 2.30 7.97
CA TYR A 215 -2.31 3.36 8.89
C TYR A 215 -3.42 3.45 9.93
N VAL A 216 -3.08 3.48 11.22
CA VAL A 216 -4.05 3.57 12.32
C VAL A 216 -3.78 4.82 13.14
N GLU A 217 -4.83 5.56 13.47
CA GLU A 217 -4.78 6.66 14.43
C GLU A 217 -6.11 6.73 15.17
N GLY A 218 -6.07 6.59 16.50
CA GLY A 218 -7.29 6.51 17.31
C GLY A 218 -8.11 5.27 16.96
N ASP A 219 -9.37 5.49 16.62
CA ASP A 219 -10.36 4.48 16.22
C ASP A 219 -10.44 4.27 14.70
N ARG A 220 -9.55 4.91 13.92
CA ARG A 220 -9.62 4.89 12.45
C ARG A 220 -8.48 4.14 11.81
N VAL A 221 -8.80 3.44 10.72
CA VAL A 221 -7.87 2.66 9.91
C VAL A 221 -7.97 3.10 8.45
N TRP A 222 -6.85 3.55 7.87
CA TRP A 222 -6.74 3.91 6.47
C TRP A 222 -5.86 2.94 5.70
N PHE A 223 -6.28 2.57 4.50
CA PHE A 223 -5.49 1.72 3.61
C PHE A 223 -5.91 1.90 2.15
N VAL A 224 -5.09 1.35 1.24
CA VAL A 224 -5.45 1.25 -0.17
C VAL A 224 -5.91 -0.17 -0.49
N SER A 225 -7.13 -0.30 -0.99
CA SER A 225 -7.70 -1.57 -1.42
C SER A 225 -7.16 -2.03 -2.77
N SER A 226 -7.31 -3.33 -3.07
CA SER A 226 -6.95 -3.90 -4.39
C SER A 226 -7.76 -3.31 -5.56
N ARG A 227 -8.81 -2.53 -5.28
CA ARG A 227 -9.67 -1.88 -6.28
C ARG A 227 -9.26 -0.44 -6.62
N GLY A 228 -8.13 0.03 -6.12
CA GLY A 228 -7.70 1.41 -6.33
C GLY A 228 -8.55 2.41 -5.56
N LYS A 229 -9.06 1.98 -4.40
CA LYS A 229 -9.76 2.86 -3.47
C LYS A 229 -8.92 3.14 -2.24
N VAL A 230 -8.88 4.39 -1.82
CA VAL A 230 -8.50 4.77 -0.45
C VAL A 230 -9.71 4.57 0.43
N VAL A 231 -9.55 3.84 1.54
CA VAL A 231 -10.66 3.44 2.40
C VAL A 231 -10.32 3.82 3.83
N CYS A 232 -11.28 4.40 4.55
CA CYS A 232 -11.24 4.57 6.00
C CYS A 232 -12.28 3.64 6.63
N VAL A 233 -11.88 2.80 7.57
CA VAL A 233 -12.78 1.94 8.36
C VAL A 233 -12.59 2.20 9.85
N ASP A 234 -13.59 1.84 10.64
CA ASP A 234 -13.49 1.78 12.09
C ASP A 234 -12.58 0.62 12.53
N LEU A 235 -11.72 0.86 13.52
CA LEU A 235 -10.80 -0.13 14.08
C LEU A 235 -11.53 -1.25 14.83
N ASP A 236 -12.60 -0.92 15.55
CA ASP A 236 -13.49 -1.88 16.19
C ASP A 236 -14.50 -2.49 15.20
N GLY A 237 -14.58 -1.95 13.98
CA GLY A 237 -15.61 -2.34 13.00
C GLY A 237 -16.98 -2.14 13.64
N TYR A 238 -17.90 -3.08 13.47
CA TYR A 238 -19.21 -2.97 14.12
C TYR A 238 -19.23 -3.36 15.62
N TYR A 239 -18.11 -3.68 16.28
CA TYR A 239 -18.15 -4.22 17.67
C TYR A 239 -18.57 -3.21 18.74
N ASP A 240 -18.41 -1.91 18.50
CA ASP A 240 -18.91 -0.83 19.35
C ASP A 240 -20.45 -0.65 19.31
N GLY A 241 -21.10 -1.22 18.30
CA GLY A 241 -22.55 -1.18 18.11
C GLY A 241 -23.05 0.00 17.29
N THR A 242 -22.16 0.83 16.75
CA THR A 242 -22.46 2.00 15.92
C THR A 242 -22.16 1.74 14.44
N ASP A 243 -22.55 2.68 13.59
CA ASP A 243 -22.25 2.74 12.14
C ASP A 243 -21.72 4.17 11.99
N ASP A 244 -20.40 4.30 12.07
CA ASP A 244 -19.70 5.53 12.45
C ASP A 244 -19.37 6.44 11.24
N GLY A 245 -19.71 5.96 10.05
CA GLY A 245 -19.44 6.58 8.76
C GLY A 245 -20.52 7.45 8.15
N GLU A 246 -20.15 8.14 7.07
CA GLU A 246 -21.13 8.70 6.13
C GLU A 246 -21.74 7.62 5.24
N ILE A 247 -21.04 6.49 5.07
CA ILE A 247 -21.49 5.37 4.25
C ILE A 247 -22.42 4.47 5.07
N VAL A 248 -23.67 4.88 5.17
CA VAL A 248 -24.72 4.08 5.81
C VAL A 248 -25.39 3.11 4.83
N GLY A 249 -25.71 1.91 5.30
CA GLY A 249 -26.50 0.95 4.54
C GLY A 249 -25.76 0.32 3.35
N GLU A 250 -24.47 0.05 3.53
CA GLU A 250 -23.62 -0.65 2.58
C GLU A 250 -24.21 -1.98 2.12
N ARG A 251 -23.86 -2.39 0.90
CA ARG A 251 -24.35 -3.64 0.32
C ARG A 251 -23.24 -4.68 0.29
N ALA A 252 -23.43 -5.76 1.03
CA ALA A 252 -22.57 -6.93 0.95
C ALA A 252 -23.21 -7.99 0.04
N ARG A 253 -22.48 -8.46 -0.98
CA ARG A 253 -22.95 -9.50 -1.89
C ARG A 253 -23.08 -10.84 -1.16
N LEU A 254 -24.26 -11.45 -1.24
CA LEU A 254 -24.52 -12.79 -0.71
C LEU A 254 -24.33 -13.87 -1.79
N ALA A 255 -24.90 -13.66 -2.97
CA ALA A 255 -24.86 -14.65 -4.05
C ALA A 255 -25.18 -14.06 -5.42
N ASP A 256 -24.74 -14.76 -6.46
CA ASP A 256 -25.16 -14.55 -7.85
C ASP A 256 -25.83 -15.83 -8.38
N ILE A 257 -27.05 -15.71 -8.89
CA ILE A 257 -27.74 -16.78 -9.62
C ILE A 257 -27.68 -16.44 -11.10
N ARG A 258 -27.02 -17.27 -11.91
CA ARG A 258 -26.88 -17.05 -13.35
C ARG A 258 -28.12 -17.53 -14.11
N SER A 259 -28.57 -16.72 -15.07
CA SER A 259 -29.61 -17.12 -16.00
C SER A 259 -29.13 -18.24 -16.90
N ASN A 260 -30.03 -19.15 -17.27
CA ASN A 260 -29.78 -20.17 -18.29
C ASN A 260 -30.41 -19.76 -19.62
N GLU A 261 -29.73 -20.04 -20.74
CA GLU A 261 -30.28 -19.83 -22.08
C GLU A 261 -31.45 -20.78 -22.38
N ASP A 262 -31.40 -21.99 -21.80
CA ASP A 262 -32.53 -22.91 -21.85
C ASP A 262 -33.55 -22.54 -20.76
N VAL A 263 -34.67 -21.96 -21.20
CA VAL A 263 -35.79 -21.55 -20.36
C VAL A 263 -36.33 -22.69 -19.51
N ALA A 264 -36.20 -23.96 -19.93
CA ALA A 264 -36.70 -25.10 -19.16
C ALA A 264 -35.89 -25.36 -17.87
N VAL A 265 -34.66 -24.89 -17.81
CA VAL A 265 -33.75 -25.04 -16.65
C VAL A 265 -33.30 -23.69 -16.08
N ASP A 266 -33.77 -22.58 -16.63
CA ASP A 266 -33.52 -21.25 -16.07
C ASP A 266 -34.24 -21.07 -14.73
N THR A 267 -33.48 -20.66 -13.73
CA THR A 267 -33.98 -20.41 -12.38
C THR A 267 -34.12 -18.92 -12.08
N VAL A 268 -33.53 -18.05 -12.89
CA VAL A 268 -33.59 -16.59 -12.68
C VAL A 268 -34.96 -16.04 -13.06
N ALA A 269 -35.51 -16.40 -14.22
CA ALA A 269 -36.83 -15.88 -14.63
C ALA A 269 -37.97 -16.30 -13.68
N PRO A 270 -38.06 -17.55 -13.21
CA PRO A 270 -39.03 -17.93 -12.18
C PRO A 270 -38.85 -17.15 -10.87
N ALA A 271 -37.61 -17.00 -10.39
CA ALA A 271 -37.31 -16.25 -9.17
C ALA A 271 -37.70 -14.78 -9.28
N ALA A 272 -37.36 -14.11 -10.39
CA ALA A 272 -37.74 -12.72 -10.65
C ALA A 272 -39.27 -12.54 -10.65
N LYS A 273 -40.01 -13.48 -11.24
CA LYS A 273 -41.47 -13.47 -11.24
C LYS A 273 -42.06 -13.68 -9.85
N ALA A 274 -41.47 -14.56 -9.04
CA ALA A 274 -41.87 -14.76 -7.65
C ALA A 274 -41.68 -13.47 -6.83
N LEU A 275 -40.53 -12.79 -7.02
CA LEU A 275 -40.22 -11.51 -6.38
C LEU A 275 -41.20 -10.41 -6.80
N ASP A 276 -41.53 -10.30 -8.08
CA ASP A 276 -42.57 -9.38 -8.56
C ASP A 276 -43.96 -9.67 -7.94
N ALA A 277 -44.23 -10.93 -7.64
CA ALA A 277 -45.46 -11.38 -6.97
C ALA A 277 -45.41 -11.22 -5.44
N GLY A 278 -44.34 -10.65 -4.88
CA GLY A 278 -44.21 -10.42 -3.44
C GLY A 278 -43.72 -11.63 -2.64
N THR A 279 -43.08 -12.61 -3.29
CA THR A 279 -42.64 -13.87 -2.64
C THR A 279 -41.18 -14.18 -2.94
N VAL A 280 -40.52 -14.93 -2.06
CA VAL A 280 -39.13 -15.36 -2.25
C VAL A 280 -39.09 -16.82 -2.67
N ASP A 281 -38.59 -17.08 -3.88
CA ASP A 281 -38.41 -18.43 -4.45
C ASP A 281 -37.36 -19.25 -3.69
N ASP A 282 -37.53 -20.58 -3.69
CA ASP A 282 -36.61 -21.51 -3.01
C ASP A 282 -35.17 -21.38 -3.51
N VAL A 283 -34.94 -21.08 -4.80
CA VAL A 283 -33.58 -20.90 -5.32
C VAL A 283 -32.88 -19.70 -4.66
N VAL A 284 -33.62 -18.62 -4.40
CA VAL A 284 -33.11 -17.43 -3.70
C VAL A 284 -32.83 -17.78 -2.24
N ARG A 285 -33.77 -18.44 -1.56
CA ARG A 285 -33.61 -18.88 -0.16
C ARG A 285 -32.39 -19.77 0.03
N VAL A 286 -32.21 -20.77 -0.83
CA VAL A 286 -31.06 -21.68 -0.81
C VAL A 286 -29.75 -20.92 -1.09
N ALA A 287 -29.76 -19.97 -2.03
CA ALA A 287 -28.57 -19.20 -2.36
C ALA A 287 -28.09 -18.34 -1.18
N VAL A 288 -29.00 -17.66 -0.48
CA VAL A 288 -28.63 -16.78 0.64
C VAL A 288 -28.32 -17.55 1.92
N ALA A 289 -29.00 -18.68 2.16
CA ALA A 289 -28.68 -19.56 3.28
C ALA A 289 -27.25 -20.11 3.17
N LYS A 290 -26.77 -20.44 1.96
CA LYS A 290 -25.36 -20.82 1.72
C LYS A 290 -24.36 -19.72 2.05
N ALA A 291 -24.79 -18.46 2.02
CA ALA A 291 -23.99 -17.30 2.39
C ALA A 291 -24.11 -16.94 3.88
N GLY A 292 -24.74 -17.80 4.69
CA GLY A 292 -24.97 -17.57 6.11
C GLY A 292 -26.11 -16.60 6.43
N PHE A 293 -27.00 -16.33 5.46
CA PHE A 293 -28.14 -15.43 5.63
C PHE A 293 -29.45 -16.18 5.44
N GLU A 294 -30.05 -16.67 6.53
CA GLU A 294 -31.28 -17.45 6.49
C GLU A 294 -32.52 -16.56 6.50
N LEU A 295 -33.28 -16.56 5.40
CA LEU A 295 -34.54 -15.84 5.31
C LEU A 295 -35.69 -16.65 5.96
N PRO A 296 -36.44 -16.07 6.90
CA PRO A 296 -37.63 -16.71 7.46
C PRO A 296 -38.77 -16.78 6.43
N ALA A 297 -39.81 -17.55 6.74
CA ALA A 297 -40.96 -17.70 5.85
C ALA A 297 -41.69 -16.35 5.62
N GLU A 298 -41.79 -15.54 6.68
CA GLU A 298 -42.47 -14.24 6.76
C GLU A 298 -41.71 -13.05 6.13
N ALA A 299 -40.77 -13.28 5.22
CA ALA A 299 -40.09 -12.22 4.50
C ALA A 299 -41.04 -11.39 3.63
N VAL A 300 -40.98 -10.07 3.75
CA VAL A 300 -41.79 -9.12 2.98
C VAL A 300 -41.00 -8.65 1.77
N VAL A 301 -41.55 -8.83 0.57
CA VAL A 301 -40.91 -8.40 -0.68
C VAL A 301 -41.63 -7.17 -1.25
N SER A 302 -40.87 -6.13 -1.55
CA SER A 302 -41.31 -4.95 -2.29
C SER A 302 -40.60 -4.84 -3.63
N THR A 303 -41.36 -4.58 -4.68
CA THR A 303 -40.82 -4.35 -6.02
C THR A 303 -40.40 -2.90 -6.17
N ASP A 304 -39.09 -2.65 -6.32
CA ASP A 304 -38.56 -1.32 -6.59
C ASP A 304 -38.65 -1.01 -8.09
N ILE A 305 -38.28 -1.99 -8.93
CA ILE A 305 -38.34 -1.94 -10.38
C ILE A 305 -38.82 -3.31 -10.89
N PRO A 306 -40.03 -3.41 -11.47
CA PRO A 306 -40.58 -4.68 -11.95
C PRO A 306 -39.62 -5.45 -12.85
N GLY A 307 -39.45 -6.74 -12.59
CA GLY A 307 -38.56 -7.61 -13.34
C GLY A 307 -37.05 -7.32 -13.18
N LYS A 308 -36.66 -6.36 -12.34
CA LYS A 308 -35.26 -5.89 -12.26
C LYS A 308 -34.70 -5.66 -10.87
N LYS A 309 -35.47 -5.14 -9.91
CA LYS A 309 -34.96 -4.79 -8.58
C LYS A 309 -36.05 -4.92 -7.52
N TRP A 310 -35.71 -5.55 -6.41
CA TRP A 310 -36.61 -5.80 -5.29
C TRP A 310 -35.87 -5.62 -3.98
N THR A 311 -36.62 -5.19 -2.97
CA THR A 311 -36.18 -5.12 -1.58
C THR A 311 -36.93 -6.16 -0.78
N ILE A 312 -36.22 -6.88 0.08
CA ILE A 312 -36.75 -7.95 0.92
C ILE A 312 -36.42 -7.59 2.36
N VAL A 313 -37.43 -7.49 3.21
CA VAL A 313 -37.28 -7.18 4.63
C VAL A 313 -37.76 -8.37 5.45
N ALA A 314 -36.95 -8.78 6.43
CA ALA A 314 -37.27 -9.92 7.29
C ALA A 314 -36.63 -9.78 8.67
N GLN A 315 -37.19 -10.47 9.67
CA GLN A 315 -36.56 -10.62 10.99
C GLN A 315 -35.54 -11.76 10.94
N VAL A 316 -34.26 -11.46 11.09
CA VAL A 316 -33.16 -12.44 11.10
C VAL A 316 -32.35 -12.21 12.38
N ASP A 317 -32.19 -13.27 13.18
CA ASP A 317 -31.48 -13.23 14.47
C ASP A 317 -31.94 -12.11 15.41
N GLY A 318 -33.26 -11.86 15.43
CA GLY A 318 -33.87 -10.83 16.28
C GLY A 318 -33.72 -9.40 15.78
N ASN A 319 -33.18 -9.20 14.59
CA ASN A 319 -33.01 -7.88 13.96
C ASN A 319 -33.84 -7.77 12.68
N GLU A 320 -34.40 -6.60 12.40
CA GLU A 320 -34.93 -6.32 11.07
C GLU A 320 -33.77 -6.18 10.08
N ARG A 321 -33.76 -7.03 9.05
CA ARG A 321 -32.71 -7.06 8.03
C ARG A 321 -33.29 -6.77 6.67
N THR A 322 -32.53 -5.98 5.90
CA THR A 322 -32.85 -5.65 4.51
C THR A 322 -31.92 -6.41 3.57
N MET A 323 -32.51 -7.00 2.54
CA MET A 323 -31.82 -7.66 1.44
C MET A 323 -32.31 -7.07 0.12
N ILE A 324 -31.42 -6.93 -0.85
CA ILE A 324 -31.71 -6.36 -2.16
C ILE A 324 -31.41 -7.42 -3.21
N ALA A 325 -32.39 -7.69 -4.06
CA ALA A 325 -32.26 -8.56 -5.21
C ALA A 325 -32.28 -7.70 -6.47
N GLN A 326 -31.32 -7.91 -7.39
CA GLN A 326 -31.21 -7.10 -8.59
C GLN A 326 -30.71 -7.90 -9.79
N ILE A 327 -31.35 -7.71 -10.94
CA ILE A 327 -30.86 -8.22 -12.22
C ILE A 327 -29.69 -7.36 -12.71
N ILE A 328 -28.52 -7.97 -12.86
CA ILE A 328 -27.28 -7.35 -13.34
C ILE A 328 -26.70 -8.22 -14.46
N GLY A 329 -26.93 -7.82 -15.71
CA GLY A 329 -26.59 -8.65 -16.87
C GLY A 329 -27.34 -9.99 -16.83
N PRO A 330 -26.67 -11.15 -17.03
CA PRO A 330 -27.29 -12.47 -17.01
C PRO A 330 -27.39 -13.05 -15.59
N LYS A 331 -27.56 -12.22 -14.57
CA LYS A 331 -27.53 -12.65 -13.16
C LYS A 331 -28.63 -12.00 -12.36
N LEU A 332 -29.23 -12.75 -11.44
CA LEU A 332 -29.90 -12.23 -10.26
C LEU A 332 -28.86 -12.17 -9.12
N SER A 333 -28.41 -10.96 -8.79
CA SER A 333 -27.48 -10.69 -7.70
C SER A 333 -28.24 -10.36 -6.42
N LEU A 334 -27.81 -10.95 -5.31
CA LEU A 334 -28.45 -10.87 -4.01
C LEU A 334 -27.48 -10.21 -3.03
N PHE A 335 -27.93 -9.19 -2.31
CA PHE A 335 -27.10 -8.40 -1.39
C PHE A 335 -27.81 -8.24 -0.05
N LYS A 336 -27.12 -8.35 1.08
CA LYS A 336 -27.63 -7.83 2.35
C LYS A 336 -27.25 -6.35 2.49
N VAL A 337 -28.06 -5.60 3.21
CA VAL A 337 -27.64 -4.32 3.80
C VAL A 337 -26.86 -4.65 5.07
N VAL A 338 -25.62 -4.17 5.13
CA VAL A 338 -24.75 -4.28 6.29
C VAL A 338 -25.26 -3.32 7.38
N THR A 339 -25.17 -3.76 8.62
CA THR A 339 -25.65 -3.05 9.81
C THR A 339 -24.74 -3.36 10.98
N SER A 340 -24.86 -2.65 12.10
CA SER A 340 -24.12 -2.96 13.33
C SER A 340 -24.42 -4.33 13.96
N ALA A 341 -25.39 -5.08 13.42
CA ALA A 341 -25.58 -6.50 13.76
C ALA A 341 -24.56 -7.44 13.07
N ASP A 342 -23.89 -6.98 12.01
CA ASP A 342 -22.93 -7.75 11.22
C ASP A 342 -21.49 -7.62 11.75
N LYS A 343 -21.26 -8.04 13.01
CA LYS A 343 -19.99 -7.81 13.72
C LYS A 343 -18.71 -8.24 12.99
N THR A 344 -18.80 -9.21 12.08
CA THR A 344 -17.64 -9.70 11.31
C THR A 344 -17.31 -8.86 10.08
N GLU A 345 -18.12 -7.87 9.73
CA GLU A 345 -17.84 -6.93 8.65
C GLU A 345 -17.06 -5.73 9.19
N ALA A 346 -16.20 -5.16 8.36
CA ALA A 346 -15.66 -3.83 8.63
C ALA A 346 -16.78 -2.79 8.56
N ASP A 347 -16.68 -1.76 9.39
CA ASP A 347 -17.51 -0.55 9.28
C ASP A 347 -16.76 0.50 8.46
N THR A 348 -17.22 0.83 7.26
CA THR A 348 -16.52 1.80 6.40
C THR A 348 -17.03 3.21 6.67
N MET A 349 -16.11 4.09 7.05
CA MET A 349 -16.45 5.49 7.30
C MET A 349 -16.60 6.29 6.02
N TRP A 350 -15.62 6.15 5.11
CA TRP A 350 -15.61 6.75 3.79
C TRP A 350 -14.72 5.97 2.83
N GLU A 351 -14.96 6.12 1.53
CA GLU A 351 -14.11 5.57 0.47
C GLU A 351 -13.93 6.58 -0.67
N TYR A 352 -12.75 6.55 -1.30
CA TYR A 352 -12.44 7.37 -2.47
C TYR A 352 -11.93 6.49 -3.60
N ASN A 353 -12.62 6.48 -4.74
CA ASN A 353 -12.30 5.61 -5.88
C ASN A 353 -11.39 6.33 -6.88
N MET A 354 -10.07 6.11 -6.78
CA MET A 354 -9.08 6.80 -7.62
C MET A 354 -9.27 6.50 -9.12
N MET A 355 -9.72 5.30 -9.48
CA MET A 355 -9.96 4.97 -10.90
C MET A 355 -11.14 5.74 -11.49
N ALA A 356 -12.21 5.94 -10.71
CA ALA A 356 -13.40 6.65 -11.17
C ALA A 356 -13.24 8.18 -11.11
N GLU A 357 -12.61 8.68 -10.05
CA GLU A 357 -12.52 10.12 -9.78
C GLU A 357 -11.28 10.78 -10.37
N LEU A 358 -10.18 10.03 -10.54
CA LEU A 358 -8.89 10.54 -11.03
C LEU A 358 -8.42 9.89 -12.34
N GLU A 359 -9.26 9.02 -12.93
CA GLU A 359 -8.96 8.29 -14.17
C GLU A 359 -7.69 7.42 -14.08
N VAL A 360 -7.27 7.07 -12.87
CA VAL A 360 -6.10 6.23 -12.62
C VAL A 360 -6.31 4.84 -13.23
N SER A 361 -5.28 4.35 -13.93
CA SER A 361 -5.21 2.99 -14.45
C SER A 361 -4.14 2.21 -13.68
N GLN A 362 -4.53 1.59 -12.58
CA GLN A 362 -3.58 0.83 -11.76
C GLN A 362 -2.99 -0.36 -12.52
N HIS A 363 -1.70 -0.68 -12.31
CA HIS A 363 -1.05 -1.83 -12.94
C HIS A 363 -0.77 -2.96 -11.93
N ASN A 364 -1.20 -4.19 -12.26
CA ASN A 364 -1.21 -5.40 -11.44
C ASN A 364 -2.08 -5.30 -10.17
N MET A 365 -1.85 -4.27 -9.35
CA MET A 365 -2.67 -3.86 -8.21
C MET A 365 -2.21 -2.49 -7.69
N CYS A 366 -3.07 -1.82 -6.93
CA CYS A 366 -2.69 -0.66 -6.13
C CYS A 366 -2.21 -1.10 -4.73
N ASN A 367 -1.04 -0.63 -4.28
CA ASN A 367 -0.40 -1.19 -3.08
C ASN A 367 0.50 -0.27 -2.24
N CYS A 368 0.27 1.05 -2.22
CA CYS A 368 1.04 1.88 -1.30
C CYS A 368 0.56 1.72 0.15
N SER A 369 1.51 1.57 1.09
CA SER A 369 1.23 1.70 2.51
C SER A 369 1.12 3.20 2.84
N ILE A 370 -0.05 3.64 3.29
CA ILE A 370 -0.33 5.07 3.52
C ILE A 370 0.52 5.59 4.70
N THR A 371 0.79 6.90 4.71
CA THR A 371 1.25 7.64 5.89
C THR A 371 0.52 8.98 5.95
N ALA A 372 0.58 9.64 7.10
CA ALA A 372 -0.03 10.94 7.32
C ALA A 372 0.93 11.98 7.93
N LEU A 373 0.51 13.24 7.91
CA LEU A 373 1.04 14.35 8.69
C LEU A 373 -0.12 15.24 9.14
N GLY A 374 -0.37 15.33 10.45
CA GLY A 374 -1.60 15.95 10.96
C GLY A 374 -2.83 15.29 10.32
N ASP A 375 -3.67 16.09 9.67
CA ASP A 375 -4.89 15.63 8.99
C ASP A 375 -4.69 15.24 7.51
N ILE A 376 -3.45 15.23 7.00
CA ILE A 376 -3.16 14.98 5.59
C ILE A 376 -2.67 13.55 5.39
N LEU A 377 -3.37 12.74 4.59
CA LEU A 377 -2.90 11.45 4.06
C LEU A 377 -2.12 11.64 2.77
N PHE A 378 -1.10 10.82 2.56
CA PHE A 378 -0.34 10.78 1.32
C PHE A 378 -0.45 9.42 0.64
N VAL A 379 -0.82 9.42 -0.64
CA VAL A 379 -1.18 8.21 -1.37
C VAL A 379 -0.52 8.23 -2.75
N ASN A 380 0.22 7.16 -3.06
CA ASN A 380 0.62 6.83 -4.42
C ASN A 380 -0.52 6.06 -5.10
N THR A 381 -0.93 6.51 -6.28
CA THR A 381 -2.13 6.01 -6.97
C THR A 381 -1.93 4.69 -7.69
N SER A 382 -0.68 4.23 -7.83
CA SER A 382 -0.29 3.04 -8.59
C SER A 382 -0.65 3.08 -10.07
N ASN A 383 -0.84 4.27 -10.65
CA ASN A 383 -1.02 4.43 -12.09
C ASN A 383 0.12 3.71 -12.85
N GLY A 384 -0.20 3.03 -13.93
CA GLY A 384 0.78 2.19 -14.61
C GLY A 384 0.31 1.69 -15.97
N LEU A 385 1.10 0.81 -16.56
CA LEU A 385 0.90 0.38 -17.94
C LEU A 385 -0.28 -0.57 -18.12
N ASP A 386 -0.65 -0.81 -19.38
CA ASP A 386 -1.55 -1.89 -19.76
C ASP A 386 -0.84 -3.26 -19.74
N GLU A 387 -1.57 -4.34 -20.09
CA GLU A 387 -1.05 -5.72 -20.13
C GLU A 387 0.11 -5.92 -21.11
N SER A 388 0.26 -5.03 -22.09
CA SER A 388 1.38 -5.12 -23.04
C SER A 388 2.71 -4.68 -22.42
N HIS A 389 2.65 -3.98 -21.27
CA HIS A 389 3.78 -3.31 -20.63
C HIS A 389 4.46 -2.28 -21.54
N LEU A 390 3.71 -1.71 -22.49
CA LEU A 390 4.21 -0.69 -23.42
C LEU A 390 3.44 0.63 -23.29
N ASN A 391 2.10 0.57 -23.29
CA ASN A 391 1.26 1.76 -23.30
C ASN A 391 0.86 2.16 -21.88
N LEU A 392 0.85 3.46 -21.62
CA LEU A 392 0.28 4.05 -20.40
C LEU A 392 -1.16 4.51 -20.72
N PRO A 393 -2.20 3.87 -20.17
CA PRO A 393 -3.59 4.20 -20.51
C PRO A 393 -3.99 5.61 -20.07
N SER A 394 -3.49 6.04 -18.91
CA SER A 394 -3.88 7.29 -18.27
C SER A 394 -2.65 8.18 -17.98
N PRO A 395 -2.01 8.76 -19.02
CA PRO A 395 -0.78 9.53 -18.85
C PRO A 395 -0.96 10.85 -18.09
N ASP A 396 -2.19 11.37 -18.04
CA ASP A 396 -2.53 12.63 -17.36
C ASP A 396 -3.10 12.40 -15.94
N ALA A 397 -3.32 11.14 -15.54
CA ALA A 397 -3.79 10.82 -14.20
C ALA A 397 -2.69 11.11 -13.17
N PRO A 398 -3.03 11.65 -11.98
CA PRO A 398 -2.06 11.91 -10.94
C PRO A 398 -1.44 10.59 -10.44
N SER A 399 -0.14 10.63 -10.20
CA SER A 399 0.61 9.54 -9.59
C SER A 399 0.66 9.66 -8.07
N PHE A 400 0.50 10.88 -7.55
CA PHE A 400 0.59 11.16 -6.13
C PHE A 400 -0.47 12.16 -5.69
N ILE A 401 -1.14 11.88 -4.57
CA ILE A 401 -2.20 12.73 -4.03
C ILE A 401 -2.02 12.93 -2.53
N ALA A 402 -2.45 14.10 -2.05
CA ALA A 402 -2.67 14.37 -0.64
C ALA A 402 -4.16 14.56 -0.37
N MET A 403 -4.64 13.98 0.71
CA MET A 403 -6.07 13.94 1.03
C MET A 403 -6.31 14.34 2.47
N ASP A 404 -7.46 14.95 2.76
CA ASP A 404 -7.93 15.11 4.12
C ASP A 404 -8.33 13.72 4.66
N LYS A 405 -7.71 13.30 5.77
CA LYS A 405 -7.91 11.97 6.35
C LYS A 405 -9.32 11.78 6.94
N ASN A 406 -9.99 12.87 7.26
CA ASN A 406 -11.29 12.85 7.92
C ASN A 406 -12.43 12.77 6.90
N THR A 407 -12.28 13.39 5.74
CA THR A 407 -13.35 13.48 4.71
C THR A 407 -13.05 12.70 3.43
N GLY A 408 -11.79 12.34 3.16
CA GLY A 408 -11.37 11.76 1.89
C GLY A 408 -11.29 12.77 0.73
N GLU A 409 -11.40 14.07 1.00
CA GLU A 409 -11.23 15.12 -0.02
C GLU A 409 -9.78 15.20 -0.50
N VAL A 410 -9.55 15.29 -1.81
CA VAL A 410 -8.21 15.51 -2.38
C VAL A 410 -7.82 16.98 -2.21
N LEU A 411 -6.80 17.23 -1.39
CA LEU A 411 -6.27 18.55 -1.08
C LEU A 411 -5.36 19.07 -2.20
N TRP A 412 -4.51 18.19 -2.73
CA TRP A 412 -3.67 18.47 -3.88
C TRP A 412 -3.23 17.17 -4.56
N LYS A 413 -2.78 17.30 -5.82
CA LYS A 413 -2.30 16.18 -6.64
C LYS A 413 -1.06 16.55 -7.42
N ASP A 414 -0.26 15.55 -7.77
CA ASP A 414 0.89 15.69 -8.65
C ASP A 414 0.89 14.58 -9.73
N GLY A 415 1.29 14.99 -10.94
CA GLY A 415 1.33 14.12 -12.11
C GLY A 415 2.65 13.36 -12.26
N SER A 416 3.72 13.70 -11.54
CA SER A 416 5.04 13.10 -11.75
C SER A 416 5.02 11.60 -11.39
N PRO A 417 5.52 10.71 -12.26
CA PRO A 417 6.35 10.99 -13.43
C PRO A 417 5.59 11.03 -14.77
N ALA A 418 4.26 11.08 -14.76
CA ALA A 418 3.37 11.18 -15.91
C ALA A 418 3.65 10.08 -16.95
N ALA A 419 3.91 10.46 -18.20
CA ALA A 419 4.19 9.53 -19.30
C ALA A 419 5.49 8.71 -19.15
N GLN A 420 6.30 8.93 -18.11
CA GLN A 420 7.62 8.32 -17.94
C GLN A 420 7.60 7.04 -17.08
N ILE A 421 6.42 6.59 -16.65
CA ILE A 421 6.26 5.35 -15.87
C ILE A 421 6.82 4.15 -16.66
N LEU A 422 7.75 3.41 -16.06
CA LEU A 422 8.40 2.26 -16.69
C LEU A 422 7.51 1.02 -16.71
N HIS A 423 6.72 0.81 -15.64
CA HIS A 423 5.91 -0.39 -15.45
C HIS A 423 4.66 -0.14 -14.56
N GLY A 424 4.87 0.04 -13.26
CA GLY A 424 3.85 0.43 -12.28
C GLY A 424 4.47 1.26 -11.16
N GLN A 425 3.66 1.66 -10.17
CA GLN A 425 4.10 2.50 -9.05
C GLN A 425 3.66 1.86 -7.73
N TRP A 426 4.62 1.36 -6.97
CA TRP A 426 4.34 0.54 -5.78
C TRP A 426 5.06 0.98 -4.50
N SER A 427 6.01 1.92 -4.62
CA SER A 427 6.67 2.47 -3.44
C SER A 427 5.70 3.26 -2.56
N SER A 428 5.90 3.11 -1.24
CA SER A 428 5.13 3.82 -0.23
C SER A 428 5.76 5.19 0.06
N PRO A 429 4.95 6.23 0.35
CA PRO A 429 5.48 7.54 0.70
C PRO A 429 6.05 7.59 2.13
N THR A 430 6.92 8.56 2.35
CA THR A 430 7.60 8.84 3.63
C THR A 430 7.42 10.31 3.96
N VAL A 431 7.18 10.65 5.23
CA VAL A 431 7.07 12.04 5.68
C VAL A 431 8.06 12.29 6.82
N ALA A 432 8.87 13.33 6.67
CA ALA A 432 9.88 13.68 7.68
C ALA A 432 10.07 15.18 7.82
N LEU A 433 10.56 15.60 8.99
CA LEU A 433 11.05 16.94 9.24
C LEU A 433 12.53 17.01 8.85
N LEU A 434 12.84 17.77 7.81
CA LEU A 434 14.17 17.86 7.21
C LEU A 434 14.57 19.33 7.11
N ASP A 435 15.53 19.72 7.95
CA ASP A 435 16.00 21.11 8.14
C ASP A 435 14.84 22.11 8.37
N GLY A 436 13.93 21.74 9.28
CA GLY A 436 12.75 22.53 9.64
C GLY A 436 11.61 22.52 8.61
N VAL A 437 11.76 21.80 7.50
CA VAL A 437 10.71 21.64 6.48
C VAL A 437 10.09 20.25 6.60
N ALA A 438 8.78 20.18 6.80
CA ALA A 438 8.06 18.92 6.67
C ALA A 438 7.98 18.55 5.18
N GLN A 439 8.65 17.47 4.78
CA GLN A 439 8.70 16.99 3.41
C GLN A 439 8.01 15.62 3.30
N VAL A 440 7.25 15.44 2.22
CA VAL A 440 6.72 14.13 1.81
C VAL A 440 7.52 13.66 0.60
N ILE A 441 8.08 12.46 0.72
CA ILE A 441 8.96 11.85 -0.26
C ILE A 441 8.24 10.66 -0.88
N PHE A 442 8.24 10.64 -2.21
CA PHE A 442 7.58 9.64 -3.02
C PHE A 442 8.53 9.13 -4.10
N ALA A 443 8.64 7.81 -4.27
CA ALA A 443 9.43 7.20 -5.32
C ALA A 443 8.53 6.79 -6.52
N GLY A 444 8.79 7.40 -7.67
CA GLY A 444 8.02 7.21 -8.90
C GLY A 444 8.35 5.92 -9.64
N GLY A 445 7.42 5.49 -10.49
CA GLY A 445 7.59 4.30 -11.34
C GLY A 445 8.54 4.50 -12.52
N ASP A 446 9.20 5.65 -12.59
CA ASP A 446 10.20 6.05 -13.60
C ASP A 446 11.65 5.90 -13.11
N GLY A 447 11.83 5.51 -11.84
CA GLY A 447 13.14 5.39 -11.22
C GLY A 447 13.62 6.67 -10.52
N TRP A 448 12.75 7.66 -10.34
CA TRP A 448 13.06 8.91 -9.65
C TRP A 448 12.41 8.99 -8.26
N VAL A 449 13.08 9.68 -7.35
CA VAL A 449 12.53 10.09 -6.06
C VAL A 449 12.15 11.56 -6.12
N TYR A 450 10.97 11.89 -5.62
CA TYR A 450 10.38 13.21 -5.59
C TYR A 450 10.12 13.62 -4.14
N SER A 451 10.38 14.87 -3.79
CA SER A 451 10.04 15.43 -2.49
C SER A 451 9.20 16.68 -2.64
N PHE A 452 8.10 16.72 -1.90
CA PHE A 452 7.18 17.85 -1.86
C PHE A 452 7.08 18.39 -0.44
N LYS A 453 6.65 19.63 -0.31
CA LYS A 453 6.24 20.15 0.99
C LYS A 453 5.01 19.38 1.50
N ALA A 454 5.08 18.83 2.70
CA ALA A 454 4.03 17.95 3.23
C ALA A 454 2.86 18.73 3.83
N ASN A 455 3.11 19.84 4.51
CA ASN A 455 2.09 20.59 5.25
C ASN A 455 1.27 21.58 4.39
N GLY A 456 1.26 21.39 3.07
CA GLY A 456 0.41 22.17 2.17
C GLY A 456 0.87 22.13 0.71
N GLY A 457 -0.08 22.35 -0.19
CA GLY A 457 0.18 22.60 -1.61
C GLY A 457 0.21 24.10 -1.94
N VAL A 458 0.52 24.41 -3.19
CA VAL A 458 0.44 25.76 -3.78
C VAL A 458 -0.54 25.69 -4.95
N ASP A 459 -1.57 26.52 -4.95
CA ASP A 459 -2.57 26.63 -6.02
C ASP A 459 -3.22 25.29 -6.44
N GLY A 460 -3.44 24.37 -5.47
CA GLY A 460 -4.04 23.05 -5.70
C GLY A 460 -3.09 21.97 -6.21
N ALA A 461 -1.78 22.26 -6.28
CA ALA A 461 -0.72 21.32 -6.64
C ALA A 461 0.27 21.13 -5.49
N GLY A 462 0.99 20.00 -5.49
CA GLY A 462 2.10 19.80 -4.56
C GLY A 462 3.26 20.77 -4.84
N GLU A 463 3.89 21.32 -3.81
CA GLU A 463 5.10 22.15 -3.95
C GLU A 463 6.33 21.24 -4.05
N LEU A 464 6.81 20.96 -5.27
CA LEU A 464 8.02 20.15 -5.49
C LEU A 464 9.26 20.88 -4.96
N LEU A 465 9.96 20.25 -4.02
CA LEU A 465 11.18 20.75 -3.39
C LEU A 465 12.42 20.27 -4.12
N TRP A 466 12.51 18.96 -4.36
CA TRP A 466 13.63 18.35 -5.09
C TRP A 466 13.22 17.03 -5.76
N LYS A 467 14.03 16.61 -6.72
CA LYS A 467 13.91 15.31 -7.39
C LYS A 467 15.28 14.68 -7.69
N PHE A 468 15.35 13.36 -7.68
CA PHE A 468 16.59 12.59 -7.78
C PHE A 468 16.40 11.35 -8.66
N ASP A 469 17.13 11.24 -9.78
CA ASP A 469 17.16 10.02 -10.60
C ASP A 469 18.06 8.98 -9.93
N ALA A 470 17.46 7.87 -9.48
CA ALA A 470 18.18 6.80 -8.80
C ALA A 470 18.84 5.81 -9.77
N ASN A 471 18.74 6.06 -11.08
CA ASN A 471 19.36 5.25 -12.12
C ASN A 471 20.50 6.02 -12.81
N PRO A 472 21.62 5.34 -13.13
CA PRO A 472 22.65 5.89 -14.01
C PRO A 472 22.06 6.35 -15.34
N LYS A 473 22.57 7.45 -15.92
CA LYS A 473 21.93 8.03 -17.12
C LYS A 473 22.04 7.16 -18.38
N THR A 474 23.01 6.26 -18.42
CA THR A 474 23.22 5.29 -19.50
C THR A 474 22.43 3.99 -19.31
N SER A 475 21.76 3.82 -18.16
CA SER A 475 20.92 2.64 -17.89
C SER A 475 19.77 2.53 -18.90
N LYS A 476 19.40 1.28 -19.23
CA LYS A 476 18.39 0.98 -20.24
C LYS A 476 17.25 0.16 -19.67
N TRP A 477 16.02 0.60 -19.90
CA TRP A 477 14.85 -0.24 -19.66
C TRP A 477 14.71 -1.25 -20.80
N ILE A 478 14.68 -2.53 -20.47
CA ILE A 478 14.40 -3.61 -21.41
C ILE A 478 13.31 -4.48 -20.79
N LEU A 479 12.18 -4.56 -21.50
CA LEU A 479 11.04 -5.36 -21.07
C LEU A 479 11.46 -6.82 -20.79
N GLY A 480 10.91 -7.39 -19.72
CA GLY A 480 11.26 -8.75 -19.28
C GLY A 480 12.52 -8.81 -18.42
N GLY A 481 12.87 -7.71 -17.73
CA GLY A 481 13.85 -7.71 -16.65
C GLY A 481 15.32 -7.74 -17.05
N ARG A 482 15.63 -7.72 -18.35
CA ARG A 482 17.03 -7.81 -18.84
C ARG A 482 17.76 -6.46 -18.88
N GLY A 483 17.06 -5.38 -18.53
CA GLY A 483 17.60 -4.03 -18.53
C GLY A 483 18.36 -3.69 -17.25
N THR A 484 19.11 -2.61 -17.29
CA THR A 484 19.86 -2.05 -16.15
C THR A 484 19.15 -0.85 -15.51
N ARG A 485 18.13 -0.29 -16.17
CA ARG A 485 17.29 0.75 -15.60
C ARG A 485 16.14 0.12 -14.84
N ASN A 486 15.82 0.64 -13.67
CA ASN A 486 14.84 0.15 -12.73
C ASN A 486 13.76 1.20 -12.42
N ASN A 487 12.61 0.72 -11.93
CA ASN A 487 11.66 1.57 -11.21
C ASN A 487 12.07 1.60 -9.72
N LEU A 488 11.15 1.92 -8.81
CA LEU A 488 11.41 1.93 -7.37
C LEU A 488 10.22 1.29 -6.65
N ILE A 489 10.50 0.24 -5.86
CA ILE A 489 9.51 -0.48 -5.03
C ILE A 489 9.79 -0.25 -3.55
N ALA A 490 11.06 -0.24 -3.16
CA ALA A 490 11.48 0.06 -1.79
C ALA A 490 10.90 1.40 -1.30
N THR A 491 10.68 1.51 0.01
CA THR A 491 10.20 2.74 0.64
C THR A 491 11.40 3.62 1.00
N PRO A 492 11.39 4.95 0.74
CA PRO A 492 12.44 5.84 1.22
C PRO A 492 12.48 5.85 2.75
N VAL A 493 13.64 5.73 3.37
CA VAL A 493 13.80 5.81 4.82
C VAL A 493 14.53 7.07 5.20
N VAL A 494 14.08 7.74 6.25
CA VAL A 494 14.77 8.90 6.80
C VAL A 494 15.48 8.53 8.10
N TYR A 495 16.77 8.84 8.16
CA TYR A 495 17.61 8.67 9.35
C TYR A 495 18.68 9.76 9.36
N ASP A 496 18.84 10.43 10.51
CA ASP A 496 19.86 11.46 10.76
C ASP A 496 19.86 12.56 9.68
N GLY A 497 18.66 13.03 9.32
CA GLY A 497 18.42 14.07 8.32
C GLY A 497 18.69 13.67 6.87
N LYS A 498 18.96 12.39 6.58
CA LYS A 498 19.29 11.85 5.26
C LYS A 498 18.20 10.92 4.76
N VAL A 499 18.10 10.77 3.44
CA VAL A 499 17.17 9.83 2.78
C VAL A 499 17.93 8.65 2.21
N TYR A 500 17.45 7.45 2.49
CA TYR A 500 18.00 6.18 2.03
C TYR A 500 16.99 5.47 1.14
N ILE A 501 17.43 4.99 -0.02
CA ILE A 501 16.55 4.29 -0.96
C ILE A 501 17.30 3.25 -1.77
N ALA A 502 16.76 2.03 -1.80
CA ALA A 502 17.23 0.95 -2.66
C ALA A 502 16.46 0.95 -3.99
N VAL A 503 17.13 0.49 -5.05
CA VAL A 503 16.62 0.53 -6.42
C VAL A 503 16.34 -0.88 -6.92
N GLY A 504 15.15 -1.09 -7.50
CA GLY A 504 14.71 -2.42 -7.94
C GLY A 504 13.52 -2.39 -8.87
N GLN A 505 13.00 -3.57 -9.22
CA GLN A 505 11.85 -3.72 -10.12
C GLN A 505 10.90 -4.77 -9.61
N ASP A 506 9.77 -4.91 -10.32
CA ASP A 506 8.82 -6.00 -10.11
C ASP A 506 9.59 -7.33 -9.99
N PRO A 507 9.43 -8.07 -8.87
CA PRO A 507 10.07 -9.36 -8.65
C PRO A 507 9.90 -10.37 -9.79
N GLU A 508 8.81 -10.30 -10.58
CA GLU A 508 8.61 -11.17 -11.74
C GLU A 508 9.68 -10.98 -12.84
N HIS A 509 10.41 -9.86 -12.83
CA HIS A 509 11.53 -9.59 -13.71
C HIS A 509 12.86 -10.18 -13.24
N GLY A 510 12.88 -10.82 -12.07
CA GLY A 510 14.03 -11.51 -11.52
C GLY A 510 15.20 -10.58 -11.14
N GLU A 511 16.34 -11.22 -10.93
CA GLU A 511 17.60 -10.58 -10.57
C GLU A 511 18.07 -9.57 -11.62
N GLY A 512 18.85 -8.58 -11.19
CA GLY A 512 19.44 -7.58 -12.07
C GLY A 512 20.21 -6.54 -11.29
N VAL A 513 20.76 -5.55 -12.00
CA VAL A 513 21.53 -4.46 -11.37
C VAL A 513 20.62 -3.67 -10.43
N GLY A 514 21.09 -3.40 -9.21
CA GLY A 514 20.46 -2.48 -8.28
C GLY A 514 21.44 -1.45 -7.75
N HIS A 515 20.92 -0.57 -6.91
CA HIS A 515 21.67 0.53 -6.31
C HIS A 515 21.11 0.83 -4.93
N LEU A 516 21.96 1.33 -4.04
CA LEU A 516 21.54 1.91 -2.77
C LEU A 516 22.11 3.32 -2.64
N TRP A 517 21.24 4.28 -2.35
CA TRP A 517 21.60 5.70 -2.29
C TRP A 517 21.41 6.26 -0.88
N CYS A 518 22.34 7.12 -0.46
CA CYS A 518 22.15 8.07 0.63
C CYS A 518 22.14 9.49 0.07
N ILE A 519 21.08 10.23 0.38
CA ILE A 519 20.73 11.49 -0.28
C ILE A 519 20.58 12.60 0.78
N ASP A 520 21.20 13.76 0.51
CA ASP A 520 20.97 15.01 1.23
C ASP A 520 19.62 15.63 0.83
N ALA A 521 18.61 15.50 1.68
CA ALA A 521 17.27 15.97 1.40
C ALA A 521 17.04 17.48 1.63
N ASN A 522 18.11 18.24 1.91
CA ASN A 522 18.04 19.69 2.11
C ASN A 522 18.33 20.49 0.84
N LYS A 523 18.83 19.84 -0.22
CA LYS A 523 18.98 20.48 -1.53
C LYS A 523 17.61 20.71 -2.21
N ARG A 524 17.61 21.48 -3.29
CA ARG A 524 16.40 21.87 -4.04
C ARG A 524 16.61 21.71 -5.55
N GLY A 525 15.51 21.50 -6.27
CA GLY A 525 15.51 21.31 -7.73
C GLY A 525 15.93 19.91 -8.15
N ASP A 526 16.57 19.78 -9.32
CA ASP A 526 17.16 18.50 -9.76
C ASP A 526 18.48 18.28 -9.02
N VAL A 527 18.46 17.29 -8.13
CA VAL A 527 19.58 16.95 -7.25
C VAL A 527 20.17 15.57 -7.59
N SER A 528 19.85 15.04 -8.78
CA SER A 528 20.39 13.78 -9.29
C SER A 528 21.92 13.77 -9.29
N PRO A 529 22.57 12.59 -9.26
CA PRO A 529 24.04 12.48 -9.35
C PRO A 529 24.61 13.14 -10.61
N GLU A 530 23.92 12.92 -11.73
CA GLU A 530 24.32 13.36 -13.06
C GLU A 530 23.15 14.04 -13.78
N LEU A 531 23.47 14.82 -14.81
CA LEU A 531 22.55 15.39 -15.79
C LEU A 531 22.83 14.78 -17.16
N ALA A 532 21.78 14.50 -17.94
CA ALA A 532 21.90 14.15 -19.35
C ALA A 532 22.13 15.44 -20.17
N VAL A 533 23.15 15.50 -21.01
CA VAL A 533 23.54 16.73 -21.72
C VAL A 533 23.83 16.48 -23.19
N ASN A 534 23.32 17.34 -24.06
CA ASN A 534 23.70 17.35 -25.47
C ASN A 534 25.11 17.95 -25.61
N VAL A 535 26.05 17.20 -26.21
CA VAL A 535 27.45 17.63 -26.31
C VAL A 535 27.61 18.87 -27.21
N ALA A 536 26.81 18.98 -28.27
CA ALA A 536 26.93 20.06 -29.25
C ALA A 536 26.37 21.39 -28.72
N THR A 537 25.25 21.38 -27.99
CA THR A 537 24.62 22.60 -27.46
C THR A 537 25.03 22.91 -26.02
N GLY A 538 25.43 21.89 -25.25
CA GLY A 538 25.66 22.00 -23.82
C GLY A 538 24.39 22.04 -22.97
N GLU A 539 23.21 21.90 -23.59
CA GLU A 539 21.92 21.96 -22.92
C GLU A 539 21.57 20.64 -22.23
N THR A 540 20.89 20.74 -21.08
CA THR A 540 20.36 19.57 -20.37
C THR A 540 19.20 18.96 -21.14
N ILE A 541 19.19 17.63 -21.22
CA ILE A 541 18.17 16.83 -21.87
C ILE A 541 17.07 16.53 -20.86
N ALA A 542 15.82 16.74 -21.24
CA ALA A 542 14.66 16.39 -20.42
C ALA A 542 14.60 14.89 -20.15
N HIS A 543 14.03 14.50 -19.01
CA HIS A 543 13.89 13.10 -18.61
C HIS A 543 13.23 12.25 -19.70
N GLN A 544 13.85 11.11 -20.00
CA GLN A 544 13.40 10.13 -20.99
C GLN A 544 13.11 8.80 -20.28
N ARG A 545 11.96 8.21 -20.61
CA ARG A 545 11.45 6.96 -20.03
C ARG A 545 12.44 5.82 -20.10
N LEU A 546 12.88 5.45 -21.31
CA LEU A 546 13.58 4.17 -21.54
C LEU A 546 15.09 4.26 -21.29
N GLN A 547 15.69 5.41 -21.59
CA GLN A 547 17.12 5.65 -21.44
C GLN A 547 17.38 7.16 -21.51
N ALA A 548 18.10 7.73 -20.54
CA ALA A 548 18.32 9.16 -20.45
C ALA A 548 19.43 9.68 -21.37
N VAL A 549 20.50 8.90 -21.56
CA VAL A 549 21.65 9.26 -22.41
C VAL A 549 21.87 8.18 -23.48
N VAL A 550 21.78 8.59 -24.74
CA VAL A 550 22.15 7.80 -25.92
C VAL A 550 23.40 8.40 -26.55
N GLU A 551 24.56 7.80 -26.30
CA GLU A 551 25.86 8.34 -26.73
C GLU A 551 25.98 8.53 -28.25
N GLU A 552 25.37 7.63 -29.03
CA GLU A 552 25.33 7.70 -30.50
C GLU A 552 24.67 8.99 -31.01
N ASP A 553 23.79 9.60 -30.22
CA ASP A 553 23.11 10.86 -30.53
C ASP A 553 23.91 12.10 -30.08
N GLY A 554 25.18 11.92 -29.66
CA GLY A 554 26.01 13.00 -29.14
C GLY A 554 25.56 13.49 -27.77
N GLN A 555 25.05 12.58 -26.94
CA GLN A 555 24.61 12.85 -25.57
C GLN A 555 25.62 12.29 -24.58
N VAL A 556 25.71 12.88 -23.39
CA VAL A 556 26.63 12.42 -22.35
C VAL A 556 26.04 12.65 -20.96
N ALA A 557 26.37 11.77 -20.02
CA ALA A 557 26.14 12.01 -18.60
C ALA A 557 27.21 12.98 -18.07
N ARG A 558 26.80 14.00 -17.32
CA ARG A 558 27.72 14.94 -16.66
C ARG A 558 27.36 15.07 -15.20
N ASP A 559 28.37 15.09 -14.33
CA ASP A 559 28.17 15.36 -12.91
C ASP A 559 27.30 16.58 -12.68
N ASN A 560 26.30 16.42 -11.83
CA ASN A 560 25.43 17.53 -11.44
C ASN A 560 26.12 18.33 -10.33
N PRO A 561 26.46 19.62 -10.53
CA PRO A 561 27.02 20.44 -9.46
C PRO A 561 26.07 20.63 -8.27
N ASN A 562 24.77 20.39 -8.48
CA ASN A 562 23.73 20.40 -7.44
C ASN A 562 23.42 19.01 -6.86
N SER A 563 24.21 17.98 -7.19
CA SER A 563 23.98 16.59 -6.72
C SER A 563 23.81 16.50 -5.21
N ALA A 564 22.76 15.81 -4.75
CA ALA A 564 22.51 15.50 -3.34
C ALA A 564 23.13 14.18 -2.88
N VAL A 565 23.95 13.52 -3.70
CA VAL A 565 24.60 12.26 -3.31
C VAL A 565 25.53 12.52 -2.12
N ILE A 566 25.30 11.76 -1.04
CA ILE A 566 26.25 11.64 0.07
C ILE A 566 27.16 10.45 -0.20
N TRP A 567 26.56 9.29 -0.48
CA TRP A 567 27.25 8.10 -0.96
C TRP A 567 26.31 7.24 -1.82
N HIS A 568 26.91 6.32 -2.56
CA HIS A 568 26.25 5.37 -3.46
C HIS A 568 26.92 4.00 -3.32
N TYR A 569 26.12 2.96 -3.22
CA TYR A 569 26.57 1.57 -3.27
C TYR A 569 25.97 0.85 -4.48
N SER A 570 26.84 0.33 -5.34
CA SER A 570 26.51 -0.60 -6.44
C SER A 570 27.37 -1.85 -6.36
N ASP A 571 28.66 -1.68 -6.12
CA ASP A 571 29.65 -2.74 -6.06
C ASP A 571 30.90 -2.24 -5.33
N VAL A 572 31.57 -3.14 -4.61
CA VAL A 572 32.86 -2.88 -3.97
C VAL A 572 33.68 -4.18 -3.98
N ASP A 573 34.88 -4.16 -4.58
CA ASP A 573 35.87 -5.24 -4.43
C ASP A 573 36.37 -5.23 -2.97
N ARG A 574 35.80 -6.11 -2.14
CA ARG A 574 36.06 -6.13 -0.70
C ARG A 574 37.27 -6.98 -0.36
N ASN A 575 37.64 -7.91 -1.23
CA ASN A 575 38.74 -8.83 -1.01
C ASN A 575 40.06 -8.40 -1.72
N ASP A 576 40.01 -7.34 -2.53
CA ASP A 576 41.12 -6.74 -3.31
C ASP A 576 41.76 -7.76 -4.26
N ASP A 577 40.96 -8.68 -4.82
CA ASP A 577 41.40 -9.68 -5.80
C ASP A 577 41.30 -9.18 -7.25
N GLY A 578 40.64 -8.05 -7.48
CA GLY A 578 40.48 -7.39 -8.77
C GLY A 578 39.26 -7.83 -9.57
N ASP A 579 38.45 -8.76 -9.06
CA ASP A 579 37.20 -9.23 -9.66
C ASP A 579 36.01 -8.91 -8.72
N ILE A 580 34.89 -8.45 -9.28
CA ILE A 580 33.67 -8.19 -8.50
C ILE A 580 32.82 -9.46 -8.42
N GLY A 581 32.75 -10.04 -7.23
CA GLY A 581 31.92 -11.20 -6.91
C GLY A 581 30.42 -10.88 -6.90
N PHE A 582 29.59 -11.92 -6.77
CA PHE A 582 28.13 -11.76 -6.65
C PHE A 582 27.77 -11.04 -5.34
N GLU A 583 28.36 -11.47 -4.22
CA GLU A 583 28.13 -10.94 -2.88
C GLU A 583 28.74 -9.54 -2.65
N GLU A 584 29.50 -9.06 -3.62
CA GLU A 584 30.13 -7.73 -3.62
C GLU A 584 29.29 -6.68 -4.34
N GLN A 585 28.20 -7.09 -4.99
CA GLN A 585 27.27 -6.23 -5.72
C GLN A 585 25.96 -6.02 -4.94
N MET A 586 25.38 -4.84 -5.10
CA MET A 586 23.98 -4.57 -4.80
C MET A 586 23.14 -4.91 -6.04
N HIS A 587 22.30 -5.93 -5.94
CA HIS A 587 21.31 -6.20 -6.98
C HIS A 587 19.99 -5.51 -6.66
N ARG A 588 18.98 -5.76 -7.48
CA ARG A 588 17.64 -5.17 -7.31
C ARG A 588 17.10 -5.43 -5.92
N SER A 589 16.47 -4.43 -5.32
CA SER A 589 15.75 -4.62 -4.06
C SER A 589 14.34 -4.07 -4.11
N CYS A 590 13.42 -4.82 -3.51
CA CYS A 590 12.10 -4.36 -3.09
C CYS A 590 12.02 -4.13 -1.57
N GLY A 591 13.04 -4.57 -0.83
CA GLY A 591 13.19 -4.35 0.60
C GLY A 591 13.49 -2.89 0.95
N THR A 592 13.10 -2.50 2.16
CA THR A 592 13.35 -1.18 2.73
C THR A 592 14.50 -1.30 3.74
N VAL A 593 15.34 -0.27 3.86
CA VAL A 593 16.47 -0.31 4.81
C VAL A 593 15.97 -0.24 6.26
N ALA A 594 16.72 -0.81 7.19
CA ALA A 594 16.58 -0.53 8.62
C ALA A 594 17.91 -0.02 9.17
N ILE A 595 17.88 1.05 9.96
CA ILE A 595 19.10 1.76 10.40
C ILE A 595 19.05 2.02 11.90
N LYS A 596 20.02 1.50 12.64
CA LYS A 596 20.19 1.80 14.08
C LYS A 596 21.67 1.85 14.42
N ASN A 597 22.06 2.81 15.25
CA ASN A 597 23.47 3.02 15.65
C ASN A 597 24.43 3.16 14.45
N ASP A 598 23.98 3.85 13.40
CA ASP A 598 24.70 4.01 12.13
C ASP A 598 25.03 2.69 11.39
N LEU A 599 24.43 1.57 11.80
CA LEU A 599 24.43 0.30 11.06
C LEU A 599 23.15 0.25 10.21
N LEU A 600 23.34 0.13 8.90
CA LEU A 600 22.27 -0.03 7.91
C LEU A 600 22.21 -1.49 7.47
N TYR A 601 21.02 -2.08 7.53
CA TYR A 601 20.74 -3.40 6.98
C TYR A 601 19.74 -3.28 5.83
N ILE A 602 19.97 -4.04 4.76
CA ILE A 602 19.08 -4.07 3.59
C ILE A 602 19.08 -5.45 2.95
N SER A 603 17.88 -5.94 2.63
CA SER A 603 17.69 -7.12 1.81
C SER A 603 17.82 -6.79 0.33
N ASP A 604 18.48 -7.68 -0.39
CA ASP A 604 18.55 -7.75 -1.84
C ASP A 604 17.61 -8.86 -2.31
N PHE A 605 16.85 -8.61 -3.38
CA PHE A 605 15.95 -9.60 -3.97
C PHE A 605 16.69 -10.89 -4.37
N SER A 606 17.97 -10.79 -4.75
CA SER A 606 18.82 -11.93 -5.11
C SER A 606 19.19 -12.84 -3.92
N GLY A 607 18.65 -12.56 -2.73
CA GLY A 607 18.83 -13.38 -1.53
C GLY A 607 20.01 -12.98 -0.67
N LEU A 608 20.52 -11.76 -0.84
CA LEU A 608 21.61 -11.23 -0.02
C LEU A 608 21.07 -10.30 1.07
N LEU A 609 21.71 -10.30 2.25
CA LEU A 609 21.55 -9.29 3.28
C LEU A 609 22.86 -8.50 3.36
N HIS A 610 22.79 -7.19 3.17
CA HIS A 610 23.96 -6.31 3.29
C HIS A 610 23.92 -5.53 4.60
N CYS A 611 25.08 -5.37 5.24
CA CYS A 611 25.29 -4.49 6.37
C CYS A 611 26.33 -3.41 6.01
N LEU A 612 25.94 -2.15 6.13
CA LEU A 612 26.75 -1.00 5.77
C LEU A 612 26.81 0.03 6.90
N ASN A 613 27.83 0.89 6.85
CA ASN A 613 27.83 2.14 7.59
C ASN A 613 26.84 3.11 6.95
N ALA A 614 25.82 3.53 7.69
CA ALA A 614 24.79 4.45 7.19
C ALA A 614 25.32 5.84 6.79
N GLN A 615 26.45 6.27 7.37
CA GLN A 615 27.03 7.60 7.16
C GLN A 615 28.00 7.63 5.98
N THR A 616 28.73 6.53 5.73
CA THR A 616 29.81 6.48 4.73
C THR A 616 29.53 5.57 3.54
N GLY A 617 28.59 4.63 3.66
CA GLY A 617 28.35 3.59 2.65
C GLY A 617 29.40 2.47 2.67
N GLU A 618 30.29 2.43 3.67
CA GLU A 618 31.26 1.34 3.82
C GLU A 618 30.53 0.01 4.07
N VAL A 619 30.82 -1.00 3.25
CA VAL A 619 30.22 -2.33 3.39
C VAL A 619 30.97 -3.13 4.46
N TYR A 620 30.28 -3.43 5.56
CA TYR A 620 30.81 -4.27 6.63
C TYR A 620 30.75 -5.74 6.27
N PHE A 621 29.58 -6.22 5.82
CA PHE A 621 29.41 -7.59 5.33
C PHE A 621 28.22 -7.76 4.39
N THR A 622 28.23 -8.90 3.69
CA THR A 622 27.12 -9.42 2.90
C THR A 622 26.92 -10.88 3.32
N TYR A 623 25.68 -11.29 3.55
CA TYR A 623 25.30 -12.67 3.88
C TYR A 623 24.38 -13.22 2.80
N ASP A 624 24.64 -14.44 2.32
CA ASP A 624 23.77 -15.15 1.38
C ASP A 624 22.74 -15.98 2.16
N MET A 625 21.47 -15.57 2.06
CA MET A 625 20.33 -16.28 2.65
C MET A 625 19.90 -17.50 1.81
N PHE A 626 20.50 -17.69 0.63
CA PHE A 626 20.22 -18.77 -0.33
C PHE A 626 18.78 -18.79 -0.89
N ALA A 627 17.97 -17.78 -0.59
CA ALA A 627 16.60 -17.61 -1.05
C ALA A 627 16.26 -16.13 -1.21
N ALA A 628 15.39 -15.81 -2.17
CA ALA A 628 15.00 -14.43 -2.46
C ALA A 628 14.35 -13.77 -1.24
N ALA A 629 14.63 -12.48 -1.02
CA ALA A 629 14.05 -11.70 0.06
C ALA A 629 13.23 -10.52 -0.48
N TRP A 630 11.95 -10.48 -0.07
CA TRP A 630 11.00 -9.43 -0.44
C TRP A 630 10.75 -8.47 0.73
N GLY A 631 10.72 -9.03 1.94
CA GLY A 631 10.54 -8.30 3.18
C GLY A 631 11.76 -7.44 3.53
N SER A 632 11.60 -6.61 4.56
CA SER A 632 12.65 -5.71 5.04
C SER A 632 13.18 -6.16 6.40
N PRO A 633 14.40 -5.74 6.81
CA PRO A 633 14.91 -6.05 8.13
C PRO A 633 14.09 -5.38 9.26
N LEU A 634 14.09 -6.01 10.42
CA LEU A 634 13.62 -5.47 11.70
C LEU A 634 14.81 -5.40 12.65
N ILE A 635 15.10 -4.23 13.23
CA ILE A 635 16.14 -4.10 14.26
C ILE A 635 15.51 -3.82 15.61
N VAL A 636 15.68 -4.74 16.56
CA VAL A 636 15.10 -4.62 17.90
C VAL A 636 15.90 -5.44 18.91
N ASP A 637 15.94 -4.99 20.16
CA ASP A 637 16.57 -5.72 21.28
C ASP A 637 18.03 -6.15 21.00
N GLY A 638 18.78 -5.33 20.25
CA GLY A 638 20.16 -5.64 19.88
C GLY A 638 20.33 -6.69 18.77
N HIS A 639 19.25 -7.05 18.07
CA HIS A 639 19.28 -8.05 17.00
C HIS A 639 18.65 -7.51 15.71
N VAL A 640 18.96 -8.17 14.60
CA VAL A 640 18.37 -7.95 13.28
C VAL A 640 17.64 -9.20 12.82
N PHE A 641 16.39 -9.07 12.41
CA PHE A 641 15.56 -10.15 11.89
C PHE A 641 15.25 -9.89 10.41
N ILE A 642 15.41 -10.91 9.56
CA ILE A 642 15.04 -10.84 8.15
C ILE A 642 14.44 -12.19 7.71
N GLY A 643 13.40 -12.12 6.87
CA GLY A 643 12.74 -13.30 6.33
C GLY A 643 12.95 -13.47 4.82
N ASP A 644 12.92 -14.72 4.36
CA ASP A 644 13.10 -15.08 2.95
C ASP A 644 11.96 -15.95 2.37
N GLU A 645 12.07 -16.25 1.08
CA GLU A 645 11.10 -17.03 0.33
C GLU A 645 11.07 -18.53 0.68
N ASP A 646 12.13 -19.11 1.23
CA ASP A 646 12.14 -20.49 1.73
C ASP A 646 11.44 -20.61 3.09
N GLY A 647 11.19 -19.46 3.72
CA GLY A 647 10.42 -19.34 4.93
C GLY A 647 11.28 -19.29 6.18
N ASP A 648 12.56 -18.99 6.05
CA ASP A 648 13.47 -18.85 7.16
C ASP A 648 13.46 -17.41 7.68
N ILE A 649 13.61 -17.26 9.00
CA ILE A 649 13.96 -16.01 9.67
C ILE A 649 15.41 -16.13 10.11
N ALA A 650 16.29 -15.36 9.49
CA ALA A 650 17.68 -15.21 9.93
C ALA A 650 17.75 -14.09 10.98
N ILE A 651 18.46 -14.38 12.08
CA ILE A 651 18.64 -13.48 13.22
C ILE A 651 20.13 -13.21 13.39
N PHE A 652 20.52 -11.95 13.43
CA PHE A 652 21.90 -11.50 13.62
C PHE A 652 22.01 -10.65 14.88
N ASP A 653 23.19 -10.60 15.48
CA ASP A 653 23.52 -9.51 16.41
C ASP A 653 23.56 -8.17 15.65
N LEU A 654 23.15 -7.09 16.30
CA LEU A 654 23.30 -5.72 15.77
C LEU A 654 24.76 -5.28 15.89
N ALA A 655 25.59 -5.74 14.96
CA ALA A 655 27.02 -5.42 14.93
C ALA A 655 27.57 -5.45 13.51
N ALA A 656 28.61 -4.65 13.27
CA ALA A 656 29.32 -4.60 11.99
C ALA A 656 30.09 -5.90 11.68
N ASP A 657 30.45 -6.70 12.67
CA ASP A 657 31.19 -7.95 12.54
C ASP A 657 30.33 -9.21 12.70
N ALA A 658 28.99 -9.06 12.78
CA ALA A 658 28.03 -10.17 12.84
C ALA A 658 27.80 -10.78 11.44
N THR A 659 28.83 -11.38 10.86
CA THR A 659 28.82 -11.89 9.47
C THR A 659 27.93 -13.11 9.25
N ASP A 660 27.56 -13.80 10.32
CA ASP A 660 26.74 -15.02 10.29
C ASP A 660 25.55 -14.86 11.25
N PRO A 661 24.38 -15.43 10.93
CA PRO A 661 23.23 -15.37 11.82
C PRO A 661 23.51 -16.20 13.09
N ILE A 662 23.09 -15.67 14.23
CA ILE A 662 23.08 -16.41 15.50
C ILE A 662 22.03 -17.53 15.47
N LYS A 663 21.00 -17.39 14.63
CA LYS A 663 19.91 -18.34 14.48
C LYS A 663 19.23 -18.21 13.12
N GLU A 664 18.82 -19.34 12.56
CA GLU A 664 17.86 -19.42 11.46
C GLU A 664 16.67 -20.26 11.92
N ILE A 665 15.45 -19.77 11.70
CA ILE A 665 14.22 -20.43 12.13
C ILE A 665 13.23 -20.52 10.97
N ASN A 666 12.93 -21.75 10.57
CA ASN A 666 11.95 -22.02 9.52
C ASN A 666 10.51 -21.86 10.04
N MET A 667 9.74 -21.01 9.37
CA MET A 667 8.33 -20.70 9.63
C MET A 667 7.36 -21.57 8.83
N GLY A 668 7.87 -22.56 8.10
CA GLY A 668 7.11 -23.58 7.37
C GLY A 668 6.52 -23.14 6.03
N ASN A 669 6.70 -21.86 5.65
CA ASN A 669 6.23 -21.27 4.39
C ASN A 669 6.92 -19.92 4.15
N SER A 670 6.93 -19.45 2.89
CA SER A 670 7.58 -18.21 2.45
C SER A 670 7.18 -16.99 3.29
N ILE A 671 8.15 -16.11 3.53
CA ILE A 671 7.98 -14.87 4.30
C ILE A 671 8.23 -13.68 3.36
N TYR A 672 7.15 -13.17 2.77
CA TYR A 672 7.21 -11.97 1.95
C TYR A 672 6.94 -10.68 2.73
N SER A 673 6.21 -10.79 3.85
CA SER A 673 5.96 -9.66 4.77
C SER A 673 7.16 -9.40 5.67
N THR A 674 7.26 -8.19 6.20
CA THR A 674 8.29 -7.79 7.16
C THR A 674 7.89 -8.16 8.59
N PRO A 675 8.80 -8.77 9.39
CA PRO A 675 8.62 -8.90 10.84
C PRO A 675 8.43 -7.53 11.53
N ILE A 676 7.55 -7.46 12.51
CA ILE A 676 7.30 -6.24 13.31
C ILE A 676 7.18 -6.59 14.80
N ILE A 677 7.49 -5.61 15.67
CA ILE A 677 7.21 -5.69 17.11
C ILE A 677 6.09 -4.72 17.45
N ALA A 678 5.17 -5.18 18.29
CA ALA A 678 4.26 -4.30 19.00
C ALA A 678 4.00 -4.87 20.39
N ASN A 679 3.93 -3.99 21.40
CA ASN A 679 3.58 -4.33 22.78
C ASN A 679 4.38 -5.52 23.35
N GLY A 680 5.66 -5.65 22.97
CA GLY A 680 6.55 -6.74 23.38
C GLY A 680 6.33 -8.09 22.68
N THR A 681 5.38 -8.19 21.74
CA THR A 681 5.15 -9.37 20.90
C THR A 681 5.85 -9.20 19.55
N LEU A 682 6.51 -10.26 19.07
CA LEU A 682 7.01 -10.37 17.70
C LEU A 682 5.92 -10.95 16.79
N PHE A 683 5.59 -10.23 15.72
CA PHE A 683 4.63 -10.65 14.72
C PHE A 683 5.32 -10.97 13.40
N ILE A 684 5.02 -12.15 12.87
CA ILE A 684 5.54 -12.61 11.58
C ILE A 684 4.38 -13.15 10.76
N ALA A 685 4.13 -12.56 9.61
CA ALA A 685 3.23 -13.11 8.61
C ALA A 685 4.05 -13.90 7.58
N ASN A 686 3.83 -15.21 7.53
CA ASN A 686 4.21 -15.97 6.35
C ASN A 686 3.05 -15.96 5.35
N LYS A 687 3.25 -16.60 4.20
CA LYS A 687 2.27 -16.65 3.11
C LYS A 687 0.86 -17.07 3.54
N THR A 688 0.71 -17.94 4.55
CA THR A 688 -0.57 -18.53 4.95
C THR A 688 -0.99 -18.34 6.40
N HIS A 689 -0.12 -17.87 7.28
CA HIS A 689 -0.40 -17.68 8.70
C HIS A 689 0.27 -16.43 9.26
N LEU A 690 -0.40 -15.82 10.23
CA LEU A 690 0.15 -14.80 11.12
C LEU A 690 0.50 -15.44 12.48
N PHE A 691 1.73 -15.23 12.93
CA PHE A 691 2.24 -15.73 14.20
C PHE A 691 2.46 -14.58 15.16
N ALA A 692 1.99 -14.72 16.40
CA ALA A 692 2.43 -13.93 17.53
C ALA A 692 3.40 -14.75 18.38
N ILE A 693 4.57 -14.19 18.65
CA ILE A 693 5.71 -14.87 19.25
C ILE A 693 6.14 -14.07 20.48
N GLU A 694 6.15 -14.72 21.63
CA GLU A 694 6.56 -14.15 22.91
C GLU A 694 7.43 -15.17 23.65
N ALA A 695 8.39 -14.68 24.45
CA ALA A 695 9.11 -15.54 25.36
C ALA A 695 8.13 -16.18 26.37
N SER A 696 8.21 -17.49 26.55
CA SER A 696 7.51 -18.13 27.67
C SER A 696 8.01 -17.53 28.98
N GLU A 697 7.08 -17.19 29.88
CA GLU A 697 7.45 -16.87 31.27
C GLU A 697 8.29 -18.05 31.79
N SER A 698 9.48 -17.77 32.31
CA SER A 698 10.35 -18.79 32.88
C SER A 698 9.58 -19.52 34.00
N GLU A 699 9.30 -20.81 33.83
CA GLU A 699 8.75 -21.66 34.90
C GLU A 699 9.65 -21.72 36.14
#